data_AF-A0A975N3U0-F1
#
_entry.id   AF-A0A975N3U0-F1
#
_cell.length_a   1.000
_cell.length_b   1.000
_cell.length_c   1.000
_cell.angle_alpha   90.00
_cell.angle_beta   90.00
_cell.angle_gamma   90.00
#
_symmetry.space_group_name_H-M   'P 1'
#
loop_
_entity.id
_entity.type
_entity.pdbx_description
1 polymer ?
#
loop_
_entity_poly.entity_id
_entity_poly.type
_entity_poly.pdbx_seq_one_letter_code
_entity_poly.pdbx_strand_id
1 'polypeptide(L)'
;MRANPCRKILVLAAAVVSVASAATTMNAAAAETAARPWLPETPAGWGLVVDRDATAPETVTRGVTRYSETYDTVGGRQHTQVMDVNLGDPNVRLGVVEAGDTLTNPADETVSSMANRTHAVAGVNGDFFEIHASGRPLGGVITDGKVLKSPRPRFNAQLGVRADGSMVLGPQEFSGTVTDGAASRPLTSVNVVNDVAAGGITEVTPALGGATGLPAGTLAVGHERPGGFVVDSVRTGVTEAPALTAGQLGLLGGGDGGKWLADTVHSGDTVSVGTAIAPDGGLRQLISGSTMLVKDGAPYQDPTGTPPSGVNPETVIGLTKDGKHAIIATLDGRLGAGVATGVSPAQVAGYMVAHGAETAVLFDGGGSTEMVAREQGDSRVSVVNTPSDGHERPVANGLFVYTTAPAPGPATSVVLNGGKELDTAPGATVPVAATGLDALGNPAKESASVEVVPRWLGTWRDGKFTASRPGFGALVARAGRAVSVRPLRITDRLAKLTLSPADPDLANGAAQQFSLSGSTSDGTAVQIPGAAATWSTDSGALGTIDGAGRFTAAENGTGLVTVTAKAGGATASTTIAVGSASAPIDDFSDPTAWNLRNTTGLPAAVSAATGVVPPGSSAPGSLQLDYSMPAGGGVKQLVLSPKKTLLASADQNGKNPTGIGLWVKGDGTGIQLAESYLGVDGATTTLYPTSVTWRGWRLVVATLPPGLNFPLRISFVDFLAINPSTAYSGTLNVSGLQALYSPRPVVAPPYDPIPRNPSWLRYTENAAEFDRTGSTVLVGDDAHLLASDPGSASSHVLDAVKDRIPALPAQARPSVVQALGDMPDDGQPADLAYAKEKLAAFGVPFHDMVGNHEISQGALPENGNFAKTFGDTHYAYRAGDTQMIVTDNAHGSLRSSDAFQVPAEPQYPWLVRQLTDATAPTVLVATHMPAYDPHPVADSQFSDRWEARMYVRLVQRYQQTHPGKHVLMLYGHARGFADQVIDPLGKPASPAEGGIPQLTFADLGMPAYAPPDRGGFYHFGLINTTPRGEVRFTVEPVLAGITVALPAATMRPGTAQTATATGAEVGGDNLPPASMPIADPASHVWSSTDPWVASVDAGTGKVVAHFPGTATISTASGGIAASAKVTVG
;
A
#
# COMPACT_ATOMS: atom_id res chain seq x y z
N MET A 1 56.68 52.74 0.23
CA MET A 1 55.37 53.26 -0.24
C MET A 1 54.80 52.32 -1.28
N ARG A 2 53.71 51.63 -0.99
CA ARG A 2 52.71 51.09 -1.94
C ARG A 2 51.57 50.46 -1.12
N ALA A 3 50.35 50.89 -1.40
CA ALA A 3 49.15 50.64 -0.62
C ALA A 3 48.55 49.24 -0.85
N ASN A 4 47.89 48.73 0.18
CA ASN A 4 47.44 47.36 0.40
C ASN A 4 46.12 47.04 -0.37
N PRO A 5 45.97 45.87 -1.06
CA PRO A 5 44.82 45.58 -1.92
C PRO A 5 43.60 44.94 -1.23
N CYS A 6 43.53 44.89 0.10
CA CYS A 6 42.44 44.24 0.85
C CYS A 6 41.08 44.97 0.87
N ARG A 7 40.93 46.13 0.19
CA ARG A 7 39.67 46.90 0.19
C ARG A 7 38.82 46.76 -1.08
N LYS A 8 39.26 46.02 -2.10
CA LYS A 8 38.50 45.85 -3.36
C LYS A 8 37.65 44.57 -3.46
N ILE A 9 37.80 43.62 -2.54
CA ILE A 9 37.03 42.36 -2.56
C ILE A 9 35.74 42.44 -1.71
N LEU A 10 35.68 43.34 -0.72
CA LEU A 10 34.47 43.52 0.10
C LEU A 10 33.37 44.37 -0.56
N VAL A 11 33.69 45.10 -1.64
CA VAL A 11 32.74 46.02 -2.30
C VAL A 11 32.01 45.37 -3.48
N LEU A 12 32.48 44.23 -4.01
CA LEU A 12 31.77 43.47 -5.05
C LEU A 12 30.77 42.44 -4.49
N ALA A 13 30.95 41.97 -3.24
CA ALA A 13 30.02 41.03 -2.60
C ALA A 13 28.75 41.73 -2.08
N ALA A 14 28.81 43.03 -1.79
CA ALA A 14 27.65 43.80 -1.34
C ALA A 14 26.73 44.28 -2.49
N ALA A 15 27.24 44.34 -3.72
CA ALA A 15 26.49 44.86 -4.88
C ALA A 15 25.68 43.79 -5.66
N VAL A 16 25.86 42.50 -5.36
CA VAL A 16 25.06 41.40 -5.94
C VAL A 16 23.97 40.91 -4.98
N VAL A 17 24.02 41.31 -3.70
CA VAL A 17 22.99 40.99 -2.70
C VAL A 17 21.88 42.06 -2.64
N SER A 18 22.10 43.25 -3.19
CA SER A 18 21.16 44.39 -3.14
C SER A 18 20.28 44.58 -4.38
N VAL A 19 20.24 43.63 -5.32
CA VAL A 19 19.28 43.63 -6.45
C VAL A 19 18.27 42.47 -6.32
N ALA A 20 18.32 41.70 -5.24
CA ALA A 20 17.37 40.62 -4.93
C ALA A 20 16.30 41.01 -3.89
N SER A 21 16.14 42.31 -3.58
CA SER A 21 15.22 42.80 -2.54
C SER A 21 14.04 43.62 -3.07
N ALA A 22 13.83 43.67 -4.39
CA ALA A 22 12.78 44.48 -5.00
C ALA A 22 12.09 43.75 -6.16
N ALA A 23 11.30 42.73 -5.83
CA ALA A 23 10.07 42.32 -6.55
C ALA A 23 9.57 40.97 -6.02
N THR A 24 8.91 40.97 -4.87
CA THR A 24 7.87 39.98 -4.49
C THR A 24 7.17 40.48 -3.22
N THR A 25 6.53 41.66 -3.28
CA THR A 25 5.29 41.84 -2.53
C THR A 25 4.22 41.04 -3.28
N MET A 26 4.30 39.71 -3.19
CA MET A 26 3.14 38.89 -3.49
C MET A 26 2.11 39.18 -2.42
N ASN A 27 0.92 39.56 -2.87
CA ASN A 27 -0.31 39.58 -2.10
C ASN A 27 -0.46 38.24 -1.36
N ALA A 28 0.08 38.15 -0.15
CA ALA A 28 -0.25 37.15 0.83
C ALA A 28 -1.37 37.71 1.69
N ALA A 29 -2.57 37.83 1.12
CA ALA A 29 -3.84 37.89 1.84
C ALA A 29 -5.00 37.86 0.84
N ALA A 30 -5.96 36.98 1.12
CA ALA A 30 -7.27 36.87 0.48
C ALA A 30 -7.31 36.24 -0.92
N ALA A 31 -6.71 35.05 -1.07
CA ALA A 31 -7.46 34.00 -1.75
C ALA A 31 -8.50 33.50 -0.73
N GLU A 32 -9.78 33.54 -1.08
CA GLU A 32 -10.84 32.90 -0.30
C GLU A 32 -10.40 31.48 0.03
N THR A 33 -10.11 31.22 1.31
CA THR A 33 -9.83 29.88 1.83
C THR A 33 -11.12 29.09 1.77
N ALA A 34 -11.44 28.51 0.61
CA ALA A 34 -12.18 27.26 0.62
C ALA A 34 -11.38 26.34 1.56
N ALA A 35 -12.00 25.91 2.66
CA ALA A 35 -11.36 25.02 3.61
C ALA A 35 -10.83 23.82 2.82
N ARG A 36 -9.50 23.65 2.77
CA ARG A 36 -8.92 22.48 2.13
C ARG A 36 -9.52 21.24 2.79
N PRO A 37 -9.96 20.23 2.03
CA PRO A 37 -10.49 19.01 2.62
C PRO A 37 -9.45 18.40 3.56
N TRP A 38 -9.92 17.87 4.70
CA TRP A 38 -9.03 17.31 5.72
C TRP A 38 -8.40 15.98 5.30
N LEU A 39 -8.99 15.32 4.30
CA LEU A 39 -8.48 14.14 3.60
C LEU A 39 -8.06 14.44 2.16
N PRO A 40 -7.13 13.67 1.59
CA PRO A 40 -6.90 13.64 0.15
C PRO A 40 -8.15 13.15 -0.60
N GLU A 41 -8.28 13.54 -1.86
CA GLU A 41 -9.32 13.01 -2.74
C GLU A 41 -9.07 11.51 -3.00
N THR A 42 -10.15 10.72 -2.96
CA THR A 42 -10.13 9.29 -3.28
C THR A 42 -10.60 9.10 -4.73
N PRO A 43 -9.75 8.61 -5.65
CA PRO A 43 -10.17 8.31 -7.01
C PRO A 43 -11.29 7.26 -7.04
N ALA A 44 -12.18 7.34 -8.03
CA ALA A 44 -13.28 6.39 -8.15
C ALA A 44 -12.77 4.94 -8.27
N GLY A 45 -13.40 4.00 -7.56
CA GLY A 45 -13.01 2.59 -7.53
C GLY A 45 -11.82 2.25 -6.61
N TRP A 46 -11.18 3.25 -5.99
CA TRP A 46 -10.13 3.03 -5.00
C TRP A 46 -10.72 2.84 -3.60
N GLY A 47 -9.99 2.13 -2.73
CA GLY A 47 -10.24 2.19 -1.29
C GLY A 47 -9.99 3.62 -0.78
N LEU A 48 -10.62 3.99 0.34
CA LEU A 48 -10.45 5.31 0.94
C LEU A 48 -8.96 5.67 1.07
N VAL A 49 -8.55 6.79 0.47
CA VAL A 49 -7.20 7.34 0.57
C VAL A 49 -7.06 8.07 1.91
N VAL A 50 -6.21 7.55 2.78
CA VAL A 50 -5.94 8.16 4.09
C VAL A 50 -4.77 9.13 4.02
N ASP A 51 -3.72 8.78 3.27
CA ASP A 51 -2.56 9.64 3.00
C ASP A 51 -2.22 9.65 1.51
N ARG A 52 -1.73 10.80 1.03
CA ARG A 52 -1.18 10.99 -0.32
C ARG A 52 0.11 11.79 -0.20
N ASP A 53 1.14 11.34 -0.90
CA ASP A 53 2.39 12.06 -1.10
C ASP A 53 2.70 12.18 -2.59
N ALA A 54 3.40 13.24 -2.99
CA ALA A 54 3.83 13.45 -4.37
C ALA A 54 5.19 14.14 -4.41
N THR A 55 6.07 13.68 -5.31
CA THR A 55 7.34 14.37 -5.54
C THR A 55 7.11 15.67 -6.30
N ALA A 56 8.05 16.61 -6.14
CA ALA A 56 7.99 17.86 -6.91
C ALA A 56 8.18 17.55 -8.41
N PRO A 57 7.40 18.17 -9.32
CA PRO A 57 7.58 17.97 -10.75
C PRO A 57 8.98 18.34 -11.23
N GLU A 58 9.60 17.43 -11.98
CA GLU A 58 10.91 17.60 -12.60
C GLU A 58 10.77 17.74 -14.11
N THR A 59 11.47 18.71 -14.69
CA THR A 59 11.47 18.91 -16.14
C THR A 59 12.41 17.93 -16.82
N VAL A 60 11.87 17.13 -17.75
CA VAL A 60 12.64 16.26 -18.65
C VAL A 60 13.16 17.07 -19.84
N THR A 61 12.28 17.87 -20.45
CA THR A 61 12.56 18.89 -21.47
C THR A 61 11.38 19.88 -21.48
N ARG A 62 11.48 21.03 -22.14
CA ARG A 62 10.39 22.00 -22.22
C ARG A 62 9.15 21.35 -22.83
N GLY A 63 8.03 21.43 -22.11
CA GLY A 63 6.77 20.76 -22.48
C GLY A 63 6.62 19.34 -21.93
N VAL A 64 7.59 18.82 -21.17
CA VAL A 64 7.55 17.48 -20.56
C VAL A 64 8.04 17.55 -19.11
N THR A 65 7.17 17.22 -18.17
CA THR A 65 7.51 17.08 -16.75
C THR A 65 7.17 15.69 -16.24
N ARG A 66 7.88 15.22 -15.23
CA ARG A 66 7.59 13.98 -14.53
C ARG A 66 7.49 14.17 -13.03
N TYR A 67 6.75 13.33 -12.35
CA TYR A 67 6.70 13.22 -10.89
C TYR A 67 6.17 11.84 -10.52
N SER A 68 6.25 11.50 -9.24
CA SER A 68 5.69 10.29 -8.67
C SER A 68 4.64 10.63 -7.62
N GLU A 69 3.70 9.71 -7.43
CA GLU A 69 2.68 9.82 -6.39
C GLU A 69 2.60 8.52 -5.60
N THR A 70 2.33 8.65 -4.30
CA THR A 70 2.04 7.52 -3.41
C THR A 70 0.71 7.77 -2.73
N TYR A 71 -0.14 6.75 -2.74
CA TYR A 71 -1.44 6.76 -2.09
C TYR A 71 -1.51 5.60 -1.10
N ASP A 72 -1.72 5.91 0.17
CA ASP A 72 -2.01 4.92 1.19
C ASP A 72 -3.52 4.82 1.37
N THR A 73 -4.09 3.74 0.85
CA THR A 73 -5.52 3.44 1.01
C THR A 73 -5.74 2.44 2.12
N VAL A 74 -6.96 2.36 2.64
CA VAL A 74 -7.38 1.27 3.56
C VAL A 74 -7.22 -0.13 2.94
N GLY A 75 -7.15 -0.23 1.60
CA GLY A 75 -6.98 -1.46 0.83
C GLY A 75 -5.53 -1.80 0.43
N GLY A 76 -4.56 -0.98 0.82
CA GLY A 76 -3.15 -1.13 0.43
C GLY A 76 -2.58 0.13 -0.21
N ARG A 77 -1.25 0.11 -0.41
CA ARG A 77 -0.51 1.21 -1.04
C ARG A 77 -0.59 1.13 -2.57
N GLN A 78 -0.67 2.29 -3.22
CA GLN A 78 -0.44 2.46 -4.66
C GLN A 78 0.72 3.42 -4.89
N HIS A 79 1.50 3.16 -5.95
CA HIS A 79 2.60 4.03 -6.39
C HIS A 79 2.51 4.24 -7.89
N THR A 80 2.65 5.49 -8.33
CA THR A 80 2.55 5.87 -9.74
C THR A 80 3.75 6.72 -10.14
N GLN A 81 4.23 6.52 -11.36
CA GLN A 81 5.06 7.49 -12.08
C GLN A 81 4.19 8.18 -13.12
N VAL A 82 4.23 9.51 -13.16
CA VAL A 82 3.43 10.34 -14.04
C VAL A 82 4.34 11.20 -14.90
N MET A 83 4.06 11.24 -16.19
CA MET A 83 4.66 12.12 -17.16
C MET A 83 3.57 12.97 -17.80
N ASP A 84 3.67 14.28 -17.57
CA ASP A 84 2.79 15.31 -18.08
C ASP A 84 3.42 15.92 -19.35
N VAL A 85 2.71 15.84 -20.47
CA VAL A 85 3.23 16.17 -21.81
C VAL A 85 2.33 17.19 -22.51
N ASN A 86 2.83 18.42 -22.65
CA ASN A 86 2.22 19.46 -23.47
C ASN A 86 2.54 19.23 -24.96
N LEU A 87 1.60 18.60 -25.66
CA LEU A 87 1.71 18.28 -27.09
C LEU A 87 1.60 19.53 -27.99
N GLY A 88 1.13 20.66 -27.45
CA GLY A 88 1.12 21.95 -28.13
C GLY A 88 2.47 22.66 -28.14
N ASP A 89 3.47 22.20 -27.37
CA ASP A 89 4.81 22.80 -27.40
C ASP A 89 5.59 22.30 -28.64
N PRO A 90 6.09 23.20 -29.50
CA PRO A 90 6.85 22.80 -30.71
C PRO A 90 8.20 22.11 -30.41
N ASN A 91 8.63 22.09 -29.15
CA ASN A 91 9.77 21.28 -28.70
C ASN A 91 9.43 19.78 -28.64
N VAL A 92 8.16 19.42 -28.49
CA VAL A 92 7.73 18.05 -28.23
C VAL A 92 7.35 17.36 -29.54
N ARG A 93 7.89 16.16 -29.75
CA ARG A 93 7.48 15.26 -30.83
C ARG A 93 7.28 13.86 -30.26
N LEU A 94 6.23 13.18 -30.68
CA LEU A 94 5.98 11.78 -30.35
C LEU A 94 6.41 10.85 -31.50
N GLY A 95 6.83 9.63 -31.16
CA GLY A 95 7.15 8.60 -32.13
C GLY A 95 6.91 7.20 -31.58
N VAL A 96 6.29 6.35 -32.39
CA VAL A 96 6.18 4.91 -32.12
C VAL A 96 7.45 4.24 -32.62
N VAL A 97 8.01 3.35 -31.82
CA VAL A 97 9.22 2.59 -32.14
C VAL A 97 8.93 1.12 -31.96
N GLU A 98 9.21 0.35 -33.00
CA GLU A 98 9.13 -1.12 -32.99
C GLU A 98 10.46 -1.71 -32.55
N ALA A 99 10.40 -2.85 -31.87
CA ALA A 99 11.57 -3.62 -31.45
C ALA A 99 12.40 -4.00 -32.67
N GLY A 100 13.67 -3.59 -32.69
CA GLY A 100 14.56 -3.85 -33.84
C GLY A 100 14.10 -3.22 -35.17
N ASP A 101 13.23 -2.20 -35.13
CA ASP A 101 12.69 -1.50 -36.31
C ASP A 101 11.90 -2.40 -37.29
N THR A 102 11.31 -3.49 -36.78
CA THR A 102 10.52 -4.46 -37.56
C THR A 102 9.32 -4.92 -36.76
N LEU A 103 8.21 -5.24 -37.43
CA LEU A 103 7.04 -5.79 -36.77
C LEU A 103 7.29 -7.20 -36.23
N THR A 104 8.09 -8.01 -36.92
CA THR A 104 8.40 -9.38 -36.48
C THR A 104 9.80 -9.41 -35.89
N ASN A 105 9.89 -9.39 -34.56
CA ASN A 105 11.13 -9.54 -33.82
C ASN A 105 10.94 -10.50 -32.63
N PRO A 106 11.20 -11.81 -32.78
CA PRO A 106 11.05 -12.79 -31.70
C PRO A 106 11.93 -12.55 -30.46
N ALA A 107 12.98 -11.72 -30.57
CA ALA A 107 13.82 -11.34 -29.44
C ALA A 107 13.27 -10.16 -28.64
N ASP A 108 12.27 -9.45 -29.20
CA ASP A 108 11.73 -8.20 -28.68
C ASP A 108 12.83 -7.16 -28.38
N GLU A 109 12.51 -6.06 -27.69
CA GLU A 109 13.50 -5.06 -27.26
C GLU A 109 13.02 -4.37 -25.97
N THR A 110 13.91 -4.04 -25.03
CA THR A 110 13.48 -3.32 -23.81
C THR A 110 13.13 -1.86 -24.13
N VAL A 111 12.26 -1.24 -23.33
CA VAL A 111 11.81 0.15 -23.56
C VAL A 111 12.98 1.12 -23.46
N SER A 112 13.88 0.91 -22.49
CA SER A 112 15.09 1.73 -22.37
C SER A 112 16.03 1.60 -23.57
N SER A 113 16.13 0.41 -24.18
CA SER A 113 16.94 0.19 -25.39
C SER A 113 16.35 0.94 -26.58
N MET A 114 15.05 0.78 -26.85
CA MET A 114 14.36 1.50 -27.92
C MET A 114 14.51 3.02 -27.78
N ALA A 115 14.23 3.57 -26.58
CA ALA A 115 14.39 5.00 -26.31
C ALA A 115 15.82 5.50 -26.57
N ASN A 116 16.82 4.77 -26.10
CA ASN A 116 18.21 5.19 -26.23
C ASN A 116 18.70 5.08 -27.69
N ARG A 117 18.28 4.03 -28.42
CA ARG A 117 18.61 3.82 -29.84
C ARG A 117 18.07 4.93 -30.72
N THR A 118 16.90 5.47 -30.41
CA THR A 118 16.26 6.55 -31.18
C THR A 118 16.51 7.95 -30.59
N HIS A 119 17.25 8.05 -29.48
CA HIS A 119 17.52 9.30 -28.76
C HIS A 119 16.30 10.01 -28.18
N ALA A 120 15.28 9.24 -27.76
CA ALA A 120 14.16 9.76 -27.00
C ALA A 120 14.60 10.43 -25.68
N VAL A 121 13.76 11.33 -25.16
CA VAL A 121 13.92 11.94 -23.84
C VAL A 121 13.12 11.23 -22.76
N ALA A 122 12.05 10.54 -23.14
CA ALA A 122 11.24 9.70 -22.29
C ALA A 122 10.36 8.76 -23.14
N GLY A 123 9.68 7.81 -22.51
CA GLY A 123 8.70 6.95 -23.17
C GLY A 123 8.15 5.87 -22.25
N VAL A 124 7.21 5.10 -22.78
CA VAL A 124 6.59 3.96 -22.11
C VAL A 124 6.47 2.77 -23.06
N ASN A 125 6.24 1.58 -22.51
CA ASN A 125 5.85 0.40 -23.29
C ASN A 125 4.53 0.62 -24.06
N GLY A 126 4.32 -0.23 -25.06
CA GLY A 126 3.23 -0.11 -26.02
C GLY A 126 2.20 -1.24 -25.99
N ASP A 127 1.90 -1.75 -27.18
CA ASP A 127 0.78 -2.63 -27.49
C ASP A 127 0.91 -4.01 -26.82
N PHE A 128 -0.22 -4.71 -26.72
CA PHE A 128 -0.19 -6.15 -26.56
C PHE A 128 0.49 -6.77 -27.79
N PHE A 129 1.17 -7.88 -27.60
CA PHE A 129 1.93 -8.52 -28.66
C PHE A 129 1.89 -10.03 -28.57
N GLU A 130 2.30 -10.69 -29.66
CA GLU A 130 2.59 -12.12 -29.72
C GLU A 130 3.90 -12.40 -28.96
N ILE A 131 3.87 -12.08 -27.66
CA ILE A 131 4.97 -12.27 -26.71
C ILE A 131 5.41 -13.72 -26.78
N HIS A 132 6.73 -13.92 -26.74
CA HIS A 132 7.27 -15.26 -26.81
C HIS A 132 6.74 -15.99 -28.05
N ALA A 133 6.73 -15.35 -29.22
CA ALA A 133 6.45 -16.02 -30.48
C ALA A 133 7.12 -15.25 -31.61
N SER A 134 6.33 -14.42 -32.32
CA SER A 134 6.82 -13.59 -33.42
C SER A 134 7.31 -12.22 -32.94
N GLY A 135 6.94 -11.80 -31.74
CA GLY A 135 7.15 -10.44 -31.23
C GLY A 135 6.23 -9.41 -31.89
N ARG A 136 5.25 -9.83 -32.71
CA ARG A 136 4.38 -8.89 -33.44
C ARG A 136 3.38 -8.18 -32.53
N PRO A 137 3.22 -6.86 -32.66
CA PRO A 137 2.14 -6.15 -31.98
C PRO A 137 0.77 -6.60 -32.51
N LEU A 138 -0.24 -6.66 -31.65
CA LEU A 138 -1.58 -7.17 -32.00
C LEU A 138 -2.43 -6.13 -32.73
N GLY A 139 -2.23 -4.85 -32.46
CA GLY A 139 -2.97 -3.73 -33.02
C GLY A 139 -2.32 -3.06 -34.24
N GLY A 140 -2.87 -1.92 -34.65
CA GLY A 140 -2.38 -1.13 -35.77
C GLY A 140 -1.13 -0.33 -35.41
N VAL A 141 -0.23 -0.19 -36.38
CA VAL A 141 1.01 0.59 -36.28
C VAL A 141 1.14 1.51 -37.49
N ILE A 142 1.21 2.81 -37.23
CA ILE A 142 1.56 3.83 -38.23
C ILE A 142 2.81 4.55 -37.72
N THR A 143 3.81 4.72 -38.57
CA THR A 143 4.99 5.53 -38.27
C THR A 143 5.29 6.47 -39.43
N ASP A 144 5.56 7.73 -39.12
CA ASP A 144 5.79 8.81 -40.09
C ASP A 144 4.74 8.90 -41.20
N GLY A 145 3.49 8.56 -40.88
CA GLY A 145 2.35 8.55 -41.82
C GLY A 145 2.27 7.33 -42.73
N LYS A 146 3.13 6.33 -42.54
CA LYS A 146 3.10 5.06 -43.26
C LYS A 146 2.45 3.98 -42.41
N VAL A 147 1.49 3.26 -42.99
CA VAL A 147 0.88 2.10 -42.34
C VAL A 147 1.90 0.96 -42.35
N LEU A 148 2.50 0.68 -41.19
CA LEU A 148 3.34 -0.49 -41.02
C LEU A 148 2.49 -1.73 -40.82
N LYS A 149 1.45 -1.62 -39.98
CA LYS A 149 0.45 -2.66 -39.75
C LYS A 149 -0.93 -2.01 -39.71
N SER A 150 -1.87 -2.52 -40.49
CA SER A 150 -3.19 -1.89 -40.58
C SER A 150 -3.94 -1.91 -39.24
N PRO A 151 -4.68 -0.84 -38.91
CA PRO A 151 -5.61 -0.77 -37.79
C PRO A 151 -6.53 -1.98 -37.62
N ARG A 152 -6.90 -2.28 -36.37
CA ARG A 152 -7.91 -3.31 -36.08
C ARG A 152 -9.30 -2.76 -36.39
N PRO A 153 -10.13 -3.46 -37.18
CA PRO A 153 -11.47 -2.99 -37.50
C PRO A 153 -12.33 -2.79 -36.26
N ARG A 154 -13.01 -1.65 -36.16
CA ARG A 154 -13.90 -1.23 -35.06
C ARG A 154 -13.26 -1.17 -33.68
N PHE A 155 -11.92 -1.20 -33.58
CA PHE A 155 -11.24 -1.26 -32.30
C PHE A 155 -11.06 0.14 -31.70
N ASN A 156 -11.57 0.37 -30.50
CA ASN A 156 -11.57 1.70 -29.88
C ASN A 156 -10.20 2.11 -29.31
N ALA A 157 -9.40 1.15 -28.83
CA ALA A 157 -8.12 1.39 -28.18
C ALA A 157 -6.97 1.65 -29.19
N GLN A 158 -7.18 2.60 -30.11
CA GLN A 158 -6.21 2.99 -31.13
C GLN A 158 -5.84 4.46 -30.94
N LEU A 159 -4.60 4.71 -30.52
CA LEU A 159 -4.08 6.02 -30.13
C LEU A 159 -3.22 6.58 -31.26
N GLY A 160 -3.73 7.60 -31.93
CA GLY A 160 -3.08 8.28 -33.05
C GLY A 160 -2.43 9.61 -32.65
N VAL A 161 -1.34 9.96 -33.32
CA VAL A 161 -0.71 11.29 -33.25
C VAL A 161 -0.84 11.97 -34.61
N ARG A 162 -1.40 13.18 -34.66
CA ARG A 162 -1.55 13.97 -35.88
C ARG A 162 -0.27 14.74 -36.22
N ALA A 163 -0.23 15.32 -37.41
CA ALA A 163 0.90 16.14 -37.88
C ALA A 163 1.18 17.38 -37.02
N ASP A 164 0.17 17.92 -36.31
CA ASP A 164 0.32 19.06 -35.40
C ASP A 164 0.74 18.65 -33.97
N GLY A 165 0.99 17.36 -33.74
CA GLY A 165 1.36 16.81 -32.43
C GLY A 165 0.16 16.40 -31.56
N SER A 166 -1.07 16.83 -31.89
CA SER A 166 -2.25 16.45 -31.12
C SER A 166 -2.53 14.96 -31.20
N MET A 167 -3.02 14.39 -30.10
CA MET A 167 -3.39 12.98 -30.00
C MET A 167 -4.90 12.78 -30.14
N VAL A 168 -5.28 11.59 -30.58
CA VAL A 168 -6.66 11.17 -30.81
C VAL A 168 -6.78 9.71 -30.39
N LEU A 169 -7.84 9.37 -29.66
CA LEU A 169 -8.17 8.00 -29.30
C LEU A 169 -9.50 7.60 -29.93
N GLY A 170 -9.53 6.44 -30.58
CA GLY A 170 -10.75 5.86 -31.13
C GLY A 170 -10.50 5.07 -32.42
N PRO A 171 -11.56 4.45 -32.99
CA PRO A 171 -11.45 3.60 -34.16
C PRO A 171 -10.76 4.28 -35.34
N GLN A 172 -9.74 3.59 -35.87
CA GLN A 172 -9.17 3.83 -37.18
C GLN A 172 -9.50 2.62 -38.06
N GLU A 173 -10.15 2.85 -39.20
CA GLU A 173 -10.58 1.80 -40.11
C GLU A 173 -9.67 1.75 -41.33
N PHE A 174 -9.12 0.58 -41.62
CA PHE A 174 -8.38 0.34 -42.85
C PHE A 174 -9.33 -0.10 -43.97
N SER A 175 -9.14 0.47 -45.15
CA SER A 175 -9.73 -0.04 -46.38
C SER A 175 -8.69 -0.05 -47.48
N GLY A 176 -8.74 -1.04 -48.35
CA GLY A 176 -7.84 -1.10 -49.49
C GLY A 176 -8.40 -1.88 -50.67
N THR A 177 -7.75 -1.71 -51.82
CA THR A 177 -8.09 -2.36 -53.07
C THR A 177 -6.82 -2.71 -53.82
N VAL A 178 -6.80 -3.91 -54.38
CA VAL A 178 -5.76 -4.37 -55.31
C VAL A 178 -6.37 -4.57 -56.70
N THR A 179 -5.68 -4.11 -57.74
CA THR A 179 -6.05 -4.36 -59.14
C THR A 179 -4.85 -4.66 -60.03
N ASP A 180 -5.00 -5.58 -60.96
CA ASP A 180 -4.05 -5.87 -62.06
C ASP A 180 -4.28 -4.97 -63.30
N GLY A 181 -5.24 -4.06 -63.23
CA GLY A 181 -5.69 -3.20 -64.34
C GLY A 181 -7.00 -3.66 -65.01
N ALA A 182 -7.47 -4.88 -64.76
CA ALA A 182 -8.71 -5.44 -65.32
C ALA A 182 -9.67 -5.95 -64.23
N ALA A 183 -9.17 -6.73 -63.29
CA ALA A 183 -9.88 -7.24 -62.13
C ALA A 183 -9.47 -6.49 -60.86
N SER A 184 -10.41 -6.35 -59.93
CA SER A 184 -10.19 -5.66 -58.66
C SER A 184 -10.68 -6.51 -57.51
N ARG A 185 -9.96 -6.48 -56.39
CA ARG A 185 -10.34 -7.20 -55.17
C ARG A 185 -10.07 -6.36 -53.92
N PRO A 186 -10.86 -6.51 -52.85
CA PRO A 186 -10.54 -5.88 -51.57
C PRO A 186 -9.17 -6.32 -51.06
N LEU A 187 -8.34 -5.35 -50.69
CA LEU A 187 -7.16 -5.57 -49.86
C LEU A 187 -7.62 -5.44 -48.40
N THR A 188 -7.48 -6.51 -47.62
CA THR A 188 -8.05 -6.58 -46.28
C THR A 188 -7.17 -5.90 -45.24
N SER A 189 -5.85 -5.86 -45.45
CA SER A 189 -4.90 -5.35 -44.47
C SER A 189 -3.52 -5.07 -45.06
N VAL A 190 -2.65 -4.50 -44.22
CA VAL A 190 -1.20 -4.37 -44.45
C VAL A 190 -0.49 -5.09 -43.31
N ASN A 191 0.37 -6.06 -43.63
CA ASN A 191 1.18 -6.86 -42.69
C ASN A 191 0.37 -7.56 -41.59
N VAL A 192 -0.91 -7.88 -41.81
CA VAL A 192 -1.72 -8.70 -40.90
C VAL A 192 -1.81 -10.11 -41.47
N VAL A 193 -0.76 -10.91 -41.23
CA VAL A 193 -0.63 -12.23 -41.83
C VAL A 193 -1.72 -13.23 -41.39
N ASN A 194 -2.41 -12.97 -40.28
CA ASN A 194 -3.51 -13.81 -39.80
C ASN A 194 -4.78 -13.67 -40.66
N ASP A 195 -4.95 -12.56 -41.40
CA ASP A 195 -6.10 -12.35 -42.30
C ASP A 195 -6.09 -13.29 -43.51
N VAL A 196 -4.91 -13.85 -43.83
CA VAL A 196 -4.72 -14.86 -44.87
C VAL A 196 -5.57 -16.09 -44.57
N ALA A 197 -5.69 -16.49 -43.29
CA ALA A 197 -6.53 -17.60 -42.86
C ALA A 197 -8.04 -17.34 -43.09
N ALA A 198 -8.45 -16.07 -43.10
CA ALA A 198 -9.83 -15.64 -43.31
C ALA A 198 -10.19 -15.46 -44.80
N GLY A 199 -9.30 -15.86 -45.73
CA GLY A 199 -9.52 -15.72 -47.17
C GLY A 199 -9.22 -14.32 -47.72
N GLY A 200 -8.66 -13.43 -46.90
CA GLY A 200 -8.26 -12.07 -47.25
C GLY A 200 -6.95 -11.99 -48.05
N ILE A 201 -6.60 -10.77 -48.46
CA ILE A 201 -5.31 -10.42 -49.07
C ILE A 201 -4.69 -9.33 -48.23
N THR A 202 -3.47 -9.56 -47.73
CA THR A 202 -2.69 -8.57 -47.00
C THR A 202 -1.52 -8.09 -47.87
N GLU A 203 -1.24 -6.79 -47.84
CA GLU A 203 -0.03 -6.24 -48.44
C GLU A 203 1.16 -6.55 -47.54
N VAL A 204 2.23 -7.08 -48.12
CA VAL A 204 3.47 -7.39 -47.42
C VAL A 204 4.48 -6.32 -47.76
N THR A 205 4.97 -5.61 -46.75
CA THR A 205 6.00 -4.58 -46.90
C THR A 205 7.29 -4.99 -46.16
N PRO A 206 8.43 -4.31 -46.40
CA PRO A 206 9.68 -4.58 -45.67
C PRO A 206 9.53 -4.50 -44.15
N ALA A 207 8.59 -3.70 -43.65
CA ALA A 207 8.33 -3.53 -42.22
C ALA A 207 7.86 -4.82 -41.52
N LEU A 208 7.36 -5.82 -42.25
CA LEU A 208 7.00 -7.11 -41.66
C LEU A 208 8.23 -7.83 -41.09
N GLY A 209 9.42 -7.66 -41.67
CA GLY A 209 10.65 -8.39 -41.34
C GLY A 209 10.66 -9.87 -41.75
N GLY A 210 9.53 -10.40 -42.20
CA GLY A 210 9.32 -11.81 -42.53
C GLY A 210 8.31 -12.48 -41.59
N ALA A 211 7.73 -13.60 -42.02
CA ALA A 211 6.78 -14.35 -41.20
C ALA A 211 6.81 -15.84 -41.57
N THR A 212 6.78 -16.71 -40.57
CA THR A 212 6.78 -18.16 -40.74
C THR A 212 5.53 -18.78 -40.09
N GLY A 213 5.21 -20.03 -40.42
CA GLY A 213 4.08 -20.74 -39.82
C GLY A 213 2.71 -20.24 -40.30
N LEU A 214 2.67 -19.70 -41.52
CA LEU A 214 1.46 -19.20 -42.16
C LEU A 214 0.62 -20.35 -42.71
N PRO A 215 -0.72 -20.22 -42.78
CA PRO A 215 -1.54 -21.11 -43.61
C PRO A 215 -1.04 -21.11 -45.06
N ALA A 216 -1.20 -22.24 -45.75
CA ALA A 216 -0.83 -22.35 -47.17
C ALA A 216 -1.57 -21.28 -48.00
N GLY A 217 -0.82 -20.40 -48.66
CA GLY A 217 -1.35 -19.29 -49.43
C GLY A 217 -0.60 -19.05 -50.74
N THR A 218 -0.93 -17.92 -51.38
CA THR A 218 -0.25 -17.42 -52.57
C THR A 218 0.42 -16.11 -52.23
N LEU A 219 1.70 -15.98 -52.58
CA LEU A 219 2.51 -14.78 -52.40
C LEU A 219 3.00 -14.27 -53.75
N ALA A 220 2.57 -13.06 -54.11
CA ALA A 220 3.14 -12.26 -55.19
C ALA A 220 4.15 -11.27 -54.59
N VAL A 221 5.38 -11.19 -55.12
CA VAL A 221 6.40 -10.23 -54.71
C VAL A 221 6.92 -9.52 -55.95
N GLY A 222 7.21 -8.23 -55.82
CA GLY A 222 7.85 -7.47 -56.88
C GLY A 222 8.48 -6.18 -56.42
N HIS A 223 8.92 -5.37 -57.38
CA HIS A 223 9.58 -4.10 -57.11
C HIS A 223 8.59 -2.93 -57.15
N GLU A 224 8.70 -2.05 -56.17
CA GLU A 224 7.82 -0.92 -55.92
C GLU A 224 7.82 0.08 -57.09
N ARG A 225 6.64 0.64 -57.35
CA ARG A 225 6.43 1.78 -58.25
C ARG A 225 5.36 2.70 -57.65
N PRO A 226 5.18 3.94 -58.16
CA PRO A 226 4.11 4.80 -57.69
C PRO A 226 2.73 4.11 -57.77
N GLY A 227 2.07 3.98 -56.61
CA GLY A 227 0.73 3.41 -56.49
C GLY A 227 0.64 1.87 -56.56
N GLY A 228 1.76 1.14 -56.43
CA GLY A 228 1.76 -0.33 -56.40
C GLY A 228 3.13 -0.95 -56.67
N PHE A 229 3.18 -2.08 -57.39
CA PHE A 229 4.44 -2.75 -57.73
C PHE A 229 4.35 -3.51 -59.06
N VAL A 230 5.50 -3.76 -59.67
CA VAL A 230 5.61 -4.69 -60.81
C VAL A 230 6.01 -6.04 -60.27
N VAL A 231 5.20 -7.06 -60.55
CA VAL A 231 5.34 -8.39 -59.97
C VAL A 231 6.58 -9.08 -60.55
N ASP A 232 7.52 -9.47 -59.69
CA ASP A 232 8.69 -10.25 -60.10
C ASP A 232 8.37 -11.76 -60.07
N SER A 233 7.61 -12.22 -59.08
CA SER A 233 7.28 -13.63 -58.90
C SER A 233 5.94 -13.85 -58.19
N VAL A 234 5.29 -14.97 -58.49
CA VAL A 234 4.09 -15.46 -57.79
C VAL A 234 4.33 -16.91 -57.39
N ARG A 235 4.11 -17.23 -56.12
CA ARG A 235 4.35 -18.57 -55.54
C ARG A 235 3.11 -19.03 -54.78
N THR A 236 2.64 -20.23 -55.09
CA THR A 236 1.49 -20.86 -54.42
C THR A 236 1.95 -21.89 -53.38
N GLY A 237 1.07 -22.20 -52.43
CA GLY A 237 1.37 -23.16 -51.35
C GLY A 237 2.42 -22.66 -50.36
N VAL A 238 2.67 -21.35 -50.30
CA VAL A 238 3.65 -20.79 -49.37
C VAL A 238 3.12 -20.83 -47.94
N THR A 239 3.97 -21.19 -46.98
CA THR A 239 3.69 -21.17 -45.54
C THR A 239 4.57 -20.18 -44.79
N GLU A 240 5.30 -19.36 -45.54
CA GLU A 240 6.17 -18.30 -45.05
C GLU A 240 6.20 -17.13 -46.03
N ALA A 241 6.40 -15.93 -45.48
CA ALA A 241 6.68 -14.71 -46.22
C ALA A 241 8.12 -14.28 -45.89
N PRO A 242 9.01 -14.13 -46.89
CA PRO A 242 10.38 -13.71 -46.65
C PRO A 242 10.43 -12.24 -46.17
N ALA A 243 11.53 -11.87 -45.53
CA ALA A 243 11.87 -10.47 -45.29
C ALA A 243 12.05 -9.77 -46.65
N LEU A 244 11.24 -8.75 -46.93
CA LEU A 244 11.38 -7.96 -48.15
C LEU A 244 12.43 -6.86 -47.95
N THR A 245 13.19 -6.55 -48.99
CA THR A 245 14.17 -5.46 -48.97
C THR A 245 13.53 -4.13 -49.36
N ALA A 246 14.21 -3.01 -49.07
CA ALA A 246 13.72 -1.69 -49.47
C ALA A 246 13.46 -1.61 -50.98
N GLY A 247 12.30 -1.09 -51.37
CA GLY A 247 11.84 -1.04 -52.76
C GLY A 247 11.16 -2.32 -53.25
N GLN A 248 10.92 -3.31 -52.38
CA GLN A 248 10.06 -4.46 -52.68
C GLN A 248 8.72 -4.37 -51.94
N LEU A 249 7.66 -4.85 -52.59
CA LEU A 249 6.33 -5.03 -52.04
C LEU A 249 5.79 -6.40 -52.41
N GLY A 250 4.77 -6.87 -51.69
CA GLY A 250 4.09 -8.10 -52.03
C GLY A 250 2.63 -8.14 -51.61
N LEU A 251 1.95 -9.18 -52.07
CA LEU A 251 0.59 -9.51 -51.69
C LEU A 251 0.54 -10.96 -51.27
N LEU A 252 0.04 -11.20 -50.06
CA LEU A 252 -0.14 -12.52 -49.50
C LEU A 252 -1.63 -12.77 -49.28
N GLY A 253 -2.15 -13.85 -49.86
CA GLY A 253 -3.55 -14.24 -49.71
C GLY A 253 -3.72 -15.73 -49.47
N GLY A 254 -4.74 -16.10 -48.69
CA GLY A 254 -5.14 -17.48 -48.45
C GLY A 254 -6.56 -17.72 -48.96
N GLY A 255 -7.02 -18.97 -48.97
CA GLY A 255 -8.36 -19.33 -49.44
C GLY A 255 -8.71 -18.70 -50.79
N ASP A 256 -9.85 -18.02 -50.87
CA ASP A 256 -10.28 -17.34 -52.10
C ASP A 256 -9.33 -16.23 -52.53
N GLY A 257 -8.73 -15.48 -51.59
CA GLY A 257 -7.75 -14.42 -51.87
C GLY A 257 -6.49 -14.97 -52.52
N GLY A 258 -5.96 -16.05 -51.96
CA GLY A 258 -4.82 -16.78 -52.51
C GLY A 258 -5.12 -17.39 -53.88
N LYS A 259 -6.33 -17.94 -54.07
CA LYS A 259 -6.78 -18.43 -55.38
C LYS A 259 -6.81 -17.32 -56.42
N TRP A 260 -7.33 -16.15 -56.09
CA TRP A 260 -7.35 -15.03 -57.02
C TRP A 260 -5.96 -14.54 -57.38
N LEU A 261 -5.04 -14.42 -56.42
CA LEU A 261 -3.65 -14.09 -56.71
C LEU A 261 -3.02 -15.10 -57.67
N ALA A 262 -3.29 -16.41 -57.48
CA ALA A 262 -2.76 -17.46 -58.33
C ALA A 262 -3.35 -17.47 -59.75
N ASP A 263 -4.64 -17.16 -59.88
CA ASP A 263 -5.36 -17.19 -61.16
C ASP A 263 -5.21 -15.89 -61.96
N THR A 264 -4.95 -14.76 -61.29
CA THR A 264 -5.08 -13.41 -61.86
C THR A 264 -3.75 -12.67 -61.97
N VAL A 265 -2.83 -12.86 -61.02
CA VAL A 265 -1.57 -12.10 -60.96
C VAL A 265 -0.41 -12.96 -61.47
N HIS A 266 0.40 -12.42 -62.38
CA HIS A 266 1.52 -13.08 -63.03
C HIS A 266 2.80 -12.22 -62.97
N SER A 267 3.96 -12.86 -63.17
CA SER A 267 5.24 -12.14 -63.28
C SER A 267 5.21 -11.18 -64.48
N GLY A 268 5.68 -9.95 -64.27
CA GLY A 268 5.61 -8.85 -65.23
C GLY A 268 4.35 -7.99 -65.11
N ASP A 269 3.32 -8.45 -64.39
CA ASP A 269 2.10 -7.68 -64.21
C ASP A 269 2.35 -6.41 -63.38
N THR A 270 1.63 -5.37 -63.73
CA THR A 270 1.56 -4.16 -62.95
C THR A 270 0.37 -4.25 -62.02
N VAL A 271 0.64 -4.34 -60.72
CA VAL A 271 -0.39 -4.32 -59.69
C VAL A 271 -0.48 -2.94 -59.08
N SER A 272 -1.69 -2.38 -59.01
CA SER A 272 -1.97 -1.13 -58.31
C SER A 272 -2.63 -1.42 -56.96
N VAL A 273 -2.15 -0.75 -55.93
CA VAL A 273 -2.61 -0.87 -54.55
C VAL A 273 -3.09 0.49 -54.08
N GLY A 274 -4.36 0.57 -53.69
CA GLY A 274 -4.95 1.74 -53.06
C GLY A 274 -5.30 1.43 -51.61
N THR A 275 -4.85 2.25 -50.67
CA THR A 275 -5.17 2.13 -49.24
C THR A 275 -5.67 3.45 -48.69
N ALA A 276 -6.54 3.37 -47.69
CA ALA A 276 -7.05 4.53 -46.96
C ALA A 276 -7.32 4.16 -45.51
N ILE A 277 -7.10 5.13 -44.62
CA ILE A 277 -7.51 5.08 -43.21
C ILE A 277 -8.68 6.05 -43.02
N ALA A 278 -9.74 5.60 -42.35
CA ALA A 278 -10.87 6.42 -41.97
C ALA A 278 -11.02 6.49 -40.44
N PRO A 279 -11.28 7.67 -39.85
CA PRO A 279 -11.29 8.98 -40.51
C PRO A 279 -9.89 9.39 -41.00
N ASP A 280 -9.81 10.14 -42.10
CA ASP A 280 -8.53 10.71 -42.55
C ASP A 280 -8.13 11.86 -41.62
N GLY A 281 -7.42 11.49 -40.56
CA GLY A 281 -6.91 12.41 -39.54
C GLY A 281 -5.51 12.93 -39.81
N GLY A 282 -4.88 12.58 -40.94
CA GLY A 282 -3.46 12.89 -41.19
C GLY A 282 -2.53 12.33 -40.11
N LEU A 283 -2.79 11.12 -39.64
CA LEU A 283 -2.04 10.47 -38.58
C LEU A 283 -0.58 10.26 -39.01
N ARG A 284 0.35 10.68 -38.16
CA ARG A 284 1.79 10.43 -38.31
C ARG A 284 2.24 9.23 -37.51
N GLN A 285 1.62 9.00 -36.37
CA GLN A 285 1.88 7.84 -35.53
C GLN A 285 0.55 7.17 -35.18
N LEU A 286 0.56 5.85 -34.99
CA LEU A 286 -0.54 5.09 -34.42
C LEU A 286 0.06 3.93 -33.63
N ILE A 287 -0.43 3.77 -32.41
CA ILE A 287 -0.17 2.59 -31.57
C ILE A 287 -1.48 2.16 -30.92
N SER A 288 -1.62 0.87 -30.65
CA SER A 288 -2.83 0.33 -30.04
C SER A 288 -2.58 -0.03 -28.58
N GLY A 289 -3.64 0.02 -27.78
CA GLY A 289 -3.66 -0.52 -26.42
C GLY A 289 -4.61 -1.72 -26.31
N SER A 290 -4.92 -2.13 -25.09
CA SER A 290 -5.81 -3.25 -24.78
C SER A 290 -7.29 -2.88 -24.77
N THR A 291 -7.59 -1.70 -24.22
CA THR A 291 -8.95 -1.21 -24.01
C THR A 291 -8.99 0.29 -23.80
N MET A 292 -10.07 0.95 -24.20
CA MET A 292 -10.38 2.30 -23.75
C MET A 292 -10.98 2.26 -22.34
N LEU A 293 -10.51 3.11 -21.43
CA LEU A 293 -10.93 3.15 -20.02
C LEU A 293 -11.78 4.37 -19.67
N VAL A 294 -11.54 5.48 -20.35
CA VAL A 294 -12.24 6.74 -20.10
C VAL A 294 -12.74 7.28 -21.42
N LYS A 295 -13.99 7.76 -21.43
CA LYS A 295 -14.63 8.40 -22.58
C LYS A 295 -15.52 9.54 -22.08
N ASP A 296 -15.40 10.70 -22.71
CA ASP A 296 -16.16 11.91 -22.38
C ASP A 296 -16.03 12.31 -20.88
N GLY A 297 -14.83 12.12 -20.32
CA GLY A 297 -14.49 12.47 -18.93
C GLY A 297 -15.03 11.48 -17.88
N ALA A 298 -15.53 10.32 -18.28
CA ALA A 298 -16.10 9.32 -17.38
C ALA A 298 -15.54 7.90 -17.65
N PRO A 299 -15.54 6.99 -16.64
CA PRO A 299 -15.19 5.59 -16.87
C PRO A 299 -16.04 4.95 -17.96
N TYR A 300 -15.40 4.21 -18.87
CA TYR A 300 -16.02 3.59 -20.04
C TYR A 300 -15.71 2.10 -20.12
N GLN A 301 -16.76 1.29 -20.32
CA GLN A 301 -16.63 -0.14 -20.58
C GLN A 301 -16.57 -0.35 -22.08
N ASP A 302 -15.36 -0.52 -22.62
CA ASP A 302 -15.12 -0.69 -24.05
C ASP A 302 -15.55 -2.09 -24.52
N PRO A 303 -16.57 -2.21 -25.39
CA PRO A 303 -17.04 -3.51 -25.87
C PRO A 303 -16.09 -4.15 -26.91
N THR A 304 -15.05 -3.43 -27.33
CA THR A 304 -14.09 -3.87 -28.36
C THR A 304 -12.75 -4.26 -27.75
N GLY A 305 -12.51 -3.87 -26.50
CA GLY A 305 -11.32 -4.15 -25.71
C GLY A 305 -11.38 -5.47 -24.95
N THR A 306 -10.24 -5.90 -24.42
CA THR A 306 -10.17 -7.03 -23.49
C THR A 306 -9.25 -6.65 -22.34
N PRO A 307 -9.77 -5.95 -21.31
CA PRO A 307 -8.97 -5.57 -20.16
C PRO A 307 -8.40 -6.79 -19.42
N PRO A 308 -7.23 -6.65 -18.76
CA PRO A 308 -6.74 -7.67 -17.85
C PRO A 308 -7.68 -7.83 -16.64
N SER A 309 -7.74 -9.04 -16.09
CA SER A 309 -8.47 -9.32 -14.85
C SER A 309 -7.61 -9.07 -13.60
N GLY A 310 -8.25 -8.76 -12.48
CA GLY A 310 -7.58 -8.61 -11.18
C GLY A 310 -6.80 -7.30 -11.05
N VAL A 311 -5.87 -7.25 -10.10
CA VAL A 311 -4.97 -6.11 -9.86
C VAL A 311 -3.60 -6.39 -10.45
N ASN A 312 -3.07 -5.46 -11.25
CA ASN A 312 -1.77 -5.60 -11.90
C ASN A 312 -1.02 -4.26 -11.90
N PRO A 313 0.30 -4.26 -12.15
CA PRO A 313 0.97 -3.10 -12.70
C PRO A 313 0.37 -2.74 -14.06
N GLU A 314 0.22 -1.45 -14.37
CA GLU A 314 -0.50 -0.99 -15.56
C GLU A 314 0.14 0.26 -16.19
N THR A 315 0.13 0.34 -17.52
CA THR A 315 0.52 1.53 -18.30
C THR A 315 -0.69 2.17 -18.94
N VAL A 316 -0.87 3.47 -18.78
CA VAL A 316 -2.04 4.21 -19.26
C VAL A 316 -1.66 5.55 -19.85
N ILE A 317 -2.39 5.98 -20.89
CA ILE A 317 -2.28 7.33 -21.46
C ILE A 317 -3.67 7.95 -21.51
N GLY A 318 -3.81 9.12 -20.89
CA GLY A 318 -5.01 9.96 -20.93
C GLY A 318 -4.76 11.25 -21.69
N LEU A 319 -5.82 11.77 -22.32
CA LEU A 319 -5.78 12.98 -23.13
C LEU A 319 -6.80 13.99 -22.61
N THR A 320 -6.44 15.28 -22.69
CA THR A 320 -7.42 16.36 -22.60
C THR A 320 -8.37 16.35 -23.80
N LYS A 321 -9.51 17.02 -23.67
CA LYS A 321 -10.56 17.08 -24.70
C LYS A 321 -10.08 17.55 -26.07
N ASP A 322 -9.12 18.47 -26.11
CA ASP A 322 -8.54 18.99 -27.35
C ASP A 322 -7.40 18.12 -27.92
N GLY A 323 -6.99 17.08 -27.19
CA GLY A 323 -5.89 16.20 -27.56
C GLY A 323 -4.53 16.87 -27.56
N LYS A 324 -4.39 18.06 -26.94
CA LYS A 324 -3.12 18.82 -26.92
C LYS A 324 -2.31 18.64 -25.65
N HIS A 325 -2.81 17.86 -24.71
CA HIS A 325 -2.12 17.54 -23.47
C HIS A 325 -2.37 16.07 -23.14
N ALA A 326 -1.29 15.38 -22.78
CA ALA A 326 -1.32 13.97 -22.43
C ALA A 326 -0.75 13.74 -21.03
N ILE A 327 -1.42 12.86 -20.30
CA ILE A 327 -1.00 12.35 -19.00
C ILE A 327 -0.65 10.89 -19.20
N ILE A 328 0.63 10.56 -19.10
CA ILE A 328 1.16 9.21 -19.25
C ILE A 328 1.50 8.71 -17.85
N ALA A 329 0.95 7.58 -17.44
CA ALA A 329 1.21 7.03 -16.13
C ALA A 329 1.56 5.54 -16.18
N THR A 330 2.48 5.13 -15.30
CA THR A 330 2.73 3.73 -14.98
C THR A 330 2.44 3.51 -13.50
N LEU A 331 1.56 2.56 -13.22
CA LEU A 331 1.17 2.16 -11.88
C LEU A 331 1.93 0.88 -11.53
N ASP A 332 2.71 0.95 -10.45
CA ASP A 332 3.54 -0.16 -9.97
C ASP A 332 2.68 -1.24 -9.27
N GLY A 333 3.18 -2.47 -9.20
CA GLY A 333 2.48 -3.60 -8.57
C GLY A 333 3.35 -4.84 -8.43
N ARG A 334 2.83 -5.94 -7.86
CA ARG A 334 3.58 -7.19 -7.61
C ARG A 334 4.91 -6.97 -6.86
N LEU A 335 4.89 -5.97 -5.97
CA LEU A 335 5.86 -5.66 -4.91
C LEU A 335 7.09 -4.79 -5.25
N GLY A 336 6.89 -3.71 -6.01
CA GLY A 336 7.62 -2.45 -5.74
C GLY A 336 7.13 -1.32 -6.64
N ALA A 337 7.10 -0.03 -6.29
CA ALA A 337 7.90 0.68 -5.28
C ALA A 337 7.33 0.68 -3.85
N GLY A 338 8.02 -0.03 -2.96
CA GLY A 338 7.93 0.10 -1.49
C GLY A 338 6.64 -0.33 -0.78
N VAL A 339 5.60 -0.80 -1.48
CA VAL A 339 4.99 -2.17 -1.47
C VAL A 339 3.60 -2.05 -2.13
N ALA A 340 3.56 -1.59 -3.38
CA ALA A 340 2.32 -1.39 -4.13
C ALA A 340 1.65 -2.72 -4.49
N THR A 341 0.32 -2.79 -4.33
CA THR A 341 -0.45 -4.00 -4.65
C THR A 341 -0.75 -4.14 -6.15
N GLY A 342 -0.81 -3.01 -6.86
CA GLY A 342 -1.29 -2.92 -8.23
C GLY A 342 -2.76 -2.48 -8.27
N VAL A 343 -3.26 -2.28 -9.49
CA VAL A 343 -4.57 -1.67 -9.74
C VAL A 343 -5.38 -2.49 -10.73
N SER A 344 -6.70 -2.44 -10.58
CA SER A 344 -7.64 -2.94 -11.58
C SER A 344 -7.88 -1.90 -12.68
N PRO A 345 -8.36 -2.31 -13.87
CA PRO A 345 -8.73 -1.37 -14.93
C PRO A 345 -9.72 -0.28 -14.50
N ALA A 346 -10.66 -0.61 -13.60
CA ALA A 346 -11.62 0.35 -13.05
C ALA A 346 -10.93 1.40 -12.16
N GLN A 347 -9.95 0.99 -11.35
CA GLN A 347 -9.13 1.90 -10.55
C GLN A 347 -8.27 2.80 -11.42
N VAL A 348 -7.72 2.30 -12.52
CA VAL A 348 -6.99 3.12 -13.50
C VAL A 348 -7.92 4.17 -14.13
N ALA A 349 -9.14 3.79 -14.52
CA ALA A 349 -10.11 4.72 -15.07
C ALA A 349 -10.43 5.87 -14.08
N GLY A 350 -10.71 5.54 -12.81
CA GLY A 350 -10.96 6.53 -11.78
C GLY A 350 -9.76 7.46 -11.51
N TYR A 351 -8.54 6.91 -11.54
CA TYR A 351 -7.30 7.68 -11.43
C TYR A 351 -7.14 8.68 -12.59
N MET A 352 -7.38 8.25 -13.83
CA MET A 352 -7.26 9.12 -15.00
C MET A 352 -8.33 10.21 -15.05
N VAL A 353 -9.56 9.91 -14.62
CA VAL A 353 -10.63 10.92 -14.46
C VAL A 353 -10.25 11.95 -13.39
N ALA A 354 -9.72 11.52 -12.25
CA ALA A 354 -9.24 12.44 -11.19
C ALA A 354 -8.08 13.33 -11.68
N HIS A 355 -7.31 12.86 -12.67
CA HIS A 355 -6.27 13.63 -13.35
C HIS A 355 -6.78 14.47 -14.55
N GLY A 356 -8.09 14.51 -14.79
CA GLY A 356 -8.70 15.37 -15.82
C GLY A 356 -8.67 14.82 -17.24
N ALA A 357 -8.45 13.51 -17.42
CA ALA A 357 -8.51 12.90 -18.75
C ALA A 357 -9.94 12.87 -19.30
N GLU A 358 -10.14 13.39 -20.52
CA GLU A 358 -11.41 13.25 -21.27
C GLU A 358 -11.51 11.87 -21.90
N THR A 359 -10.38 11.33 -22.35
CA THR A 359 -10.27 9.97 -22.89
C THR A 359 -9.00 9.32 -22.37
N ALA A 360 -9.00 8.00 -22.19
CA ALA A 360 -7.81 7.25 -21.77
C ALA A 360 -7.80 5.83 -22.33
N VAL A 361 -6.60 5.35 -22.65
CA VAL A 361 -6.33 4.00 -23.16
C VAL A 361 -5.35 3.27 -22.25
N LEU A 362 -5.67 2.02 -21.95
CA LEU A 362 -4.79 1.09 -21.24
C LEU A 362 -3.88 0.38 -22.25
N PHE A 363 -2.59 0.29 -21.97
CA PHE A 363 -1.59 -0.42 -22.77
C PHE A 363 -1.31 -1.82 -22.20
N ASP A 364 -0.28 -2.51 -22.70
CA ASP A 364 0.17 -3.76 -22.08
C ASP A 364 0.67 -3.51 -20.65
N GLY A 365 0.32 -4.42 -19.76
CA GLY A 365 0.51 -4.29 -18.31
C GLY A 365 1.43 -5.36 -17.73
N GLY A 366 1.33 -5.61 -16.43
CA GLY A 366 2.10 -6.65 -15.76
C GLY A 366 3.61 -6.37 -15.79
N GLY A 367 4.40 -7.36 -16.24
CA GLY A 367 5.86 -7.20 -16.37
C GLY A 367 6.28 -6.27 -17.50
N SER A 368 5.36 -5.94 -18.42
CA SER A 368 5.62 -4.99 -19.51
C SER A 368 5.53 -3.53 -19.07
N THR A 369 4.87 -3.24 -17.95
CA THR A 369 4.67 -1.86 -17.44
C THR A 369 6.01 -1.18 -17.14
N GLU A 370 6.38 -0.23 -18.00
CA GLU A 370 7.65 0.48 -17.87
C GLU A 370 7.55 1.93 -18.36
N MET A 371 8.13 2.84 -17.57
CA MET A 371 8.40 4.21 -17.96
C MET A 371 9.90 4.47 -17.91
N VAL A 372 10.41 5.10 -18.96
CA VAL A 372 11.79 5.57 -19.04
C VAL A 372 11.80 7.08 -19.24
N ALA A 373 12.72 7.78 -18.57
CA ALA A 373 12.93 9.21 -18.78
C ALA A 373 14.39 9.56 -18.54
N ARG A 374 14.84 10.67 -19.12
CA ARG A 374 16.11 11.29 -18.73
C ARG A 374 15.94 11.90 -17.35
N GLU A 375 16.85 11.58 -16.46
CA GLU A 375 17.12 12.40 -15.29
C GLU A 375 17.62 13.77 -15.76
N GLN A 376 17.40 14.81 -14.95
CA GLN A 376 17.74 16.16 -15.33
C GLN A 376 19.26 16.32 -15.57
N GLY A 377 19.64 16.42 -16.84
CA GLY A 377 21.03 16.55 -17.26
C GLY A 377 21.67 15.31 -17.88
N ASP A 378 20.97 14.19 -17.86
CA ASP A 378 21.42 12.98 -18.53
C ASP A 378 21.13 13.05 -20.03
N SER A 379 22.01 12.46 -20.83
CA SER A 379 21.83 12.33 -22.28
C SER A 379 21.13 11.03 -22.69
N ARG A 380 20.90 10.12 -21.74
CA ARG A 380 20.29 8.81 -21.91
C ARG A 380 19.15 8.65 -20.93
N VAL A 381 18.13 7.89 -21.32
CA VAL A 381 17.04 7.55 -20.41
C VAL A 381 17.44 6.42 -19.46
N SER A 382 16.81 6.40 -18.30
CA SER A 382 16.78 5.27 -17.36
C SER A 382 15.34 4.93 -17.00
N VAL A 383 15.12 3.71 -16.50
CA VAL A 383 13.83 3.29 -15.93
C VAL A 383 13.53 4.12 -14.69
N VAL A 384 12.29 4.59 -14.55
CA VAL A 384 11.86 5.45 -13.44
C VAL A 384 10.81 4.80 -12.54
N ASN A 385 10.09 3.79 -13.01
CA ASN A 385 9.19 2.96 -12.21
C ASN A 385 9.91 1.69 -11.72
N THR A 386 9.18 0.75 -11.10
CA THR A 386 9.76 -0.53 -10.67
C THR A 386 9.18 -1.68 -11.52
N PRO A 387 9.94 -2.23 -12.48
CA PRO A 387 9.48 -3.37 -13.28
C PRO A 387 9.13 -4.58 -12.41
N SER A 388 7.94 -5.14 -12.62
CA SER A 388 7.39 -6.18 -11.74
C SER A 388 8.04 -7.56 -11.90
N ASP A 389 8.78 -7.79 -12.99
CA ASP A 389 9.59 -9.01 -13.18
C ASP A 389 10.95 -8.91 -12.44
N GLY A 390 11.24 -7.80 -11.76
CA GLY A 390 12.53 -7.49 -11.13
C GLY A 390 13.61 -7.00 -12.10
N HIS A 391 13.31 -7.00 -13.41
CA HIS A 391 14.12 -6.43 -14.48
C HIS A 391 13.20 -5.93 -15.61
N GLU A 392 13.74 -5.12 -16.53
CA GLU A 392 13.02 -4.69 -17.74
C GLU A 392 12.58 -5.91 -18.56
N ARG A 393 11.33 -5.93 -19.01
CA ARG A 393 10.83 -6.94 -19.94
C ARG A 393 11.06 -6.46 -21.38
N PRO A 394 11.63 -7.29 -22.27
CA PRO A 394 11.59 -7.03 -23.71
C PRO A 394 10.15 -7.02 -24.23
N VAL A 395 9.77 -5.97 -24.96
CA VAL A 395 8.42 -5.76 -25.52
C VAL A 395 8.48 -5.49 -27.02
N ALA A 396 7.35 -5.59 -27.70
CA ALA A 396 7.26 -5.41 -29.16
C ALA A 396 7.46 -3.96 -29.62
N ASN A 397 6.93 -2.99 -28.88
CA ASN A 397 7.01 -1.58 -29.25
C ASN A 397 6.76 -0.64 -28.05
N GLY A 398 6.92 0.66 -28.29
CA GLY A 398 6.66 1.69 -27.30
C GLY A 398 6.35 3.06 -27.92
N LEU A 399 5.81 3.95 -27.09
CA LEU A 399 5.57 5.35 -27.45
C LEU A 399 6.59 6.25 -26.76
N PHE A 400 7.32 7.01 -27.55
CA PHE A 400 8.46 7.81 -27.08
C PHE A 400 8.28 9.30 -27.34
N VAL A 401 8.77 10.10 -26.41
CA VAL A 401 8.80 11.55 -26.45
C VAL A 401 10.20 12.01 -26.86
N TYR A 402 10.27 12.96 -27.79
CA TYR A 402 11.50 13.54 -28.33
C TYR A 402 11.49 15.06 -28.17
N THR A 403 12.69 15.62 -27.98
CA THR A 403 12.93 17.05 -28.19
C THR A 403 13.19 17.32 -29.67
N THR A 404 12.71 18.45 -30.20
CA THR A 404 13.04 18.90 -31.57
C THR A 404 14.40 19.59 -31.66
N ALA A 405 15.11 19.74 -30.53
CA ALA A 405 16.46 20.27 -30.50
C ALA A 405 17.44 19.35 -31.27
N PRO A 406 18.13 19.85 -32.31
CA PRO A 406 19.03 19.01 -33.11
C PRO A 406 20.35 18.69 -32.42
N ALA A 407 20.74 19.49 -31.41
CA ALA A 407 21.95 19.34 -30.62
C ALA A 407 21.84 20.14 -29.30
N PRO A 408 22.67 19.84 -28.28
CA PRO A 408 22.78 20.64 -27.06
C PRO A 408 23.02 22.13 -27.33
N GLY A 409 22.15 22.98 -26.77
CA GLY A 409 22.32 24.44 -26.80
C GLY A 409 23.35 24.96 -25.77
N PRO A 410 23.68 26.26 -25.81
CA PRO A 410 24.49 26.88 -24.77
C PRO A 410 23.73 26.88 -23.43
N ALA A 411 24.47 26.72 -22.33
CA ALA A 411 23.89 26.75 -21.00
C ALA A 411 23.21 28.10 -20.69
N THR A 412 21.92 28.06 -20.37
CA THR A 412 21.14 29.19 -19.88
C THR A 412 20.88 29.13 -18.38
N SER A 413 20.91 27.94 -17.80
CA SER A 413 20.78 27.73 -16.37
C SER A 413 21.70 26.61 -15.89
N VAL A 414 21.91 26.53 -14.58
CA VAL A 414 22.61 25.41 -13.95
C VAL A 414 21.75 24.90 -12.80
N VAL A 415 21.34 23.64 -12.87
CA VAL A 415 20.70 22.98 -11.74
C VAL A 415 21.80 22.42 -10.86
N LEU A 416 21.88 22.95 -9.65
CA LEU A 416 22.79 22.51 -8.61
C LEU A 416 21.96 21.88 -7.50
N ASN A 417 22.26 20.63 -7.16
CA ASN A 417 21.65 19.86 -6.09
C ASN A 417 20.11 19.82 -6.16
N GLY A 418 19.53 19.67 -7.36
CA GLY A 418 18.07 19.69 -7.55
C GLY A 418 17.40 20.98 -7.06
N GLY A 419 18.14 22.09 -6.98
CA GLY A 419 17.63 23.35 -6.45
C GLY A 419 17.71 23.50 -4.92
N LYS A 420 18.10 22.45 -4.20
CA LYS A 420 18.06 22.40 -2.73
C LYS A 420 19.36 22.91 -2.11
N GLU A 421 19.24 23.52 -0.93
CA GLU A 421 20.37 23.80 -0.05
C GLU A 421 21.04 22.48 0.38
N LEU A 422 22.32 22.53 0.76
CA LEU A 422 23.03 21.35 1.27
C LEU A 422 23.36 21.52 2.75
N ASP A 423 22.59 20.82 3.58
CA ASP A 423 22.85 20.71 5.02
C ASP A 423 23.35 19.29 5.30
N THR A 424 24.59 19.13 5.76
CA THR A 424 25.19 17.81 6.01
C THR A 424 26.14 17.81 7.22
N ALA A 425 26.84 16.70 7.46
CA ALA A 425 27.76 16.53 8.58
C ALA A 425 29.24 16.45 8.12
N PRO A 426 30.22 16.76 8.98
CA PRO A 426 31.64 16.57 8.67
C PRO A 426 31.97 15.14 8.23
N GLY A 427 32.83 15.00 7.21
CA GLY A 427 33.19 13.70 6.64
C GLY A 427 32.14 13.10 5.71
N ALA A 428 30.93 13.65 5.66
CA ALA A 428 29.89 13.18 4.75
C ALA A 428 30.31 13.41 3.29
N THR A 429 30.12 12.38 2.47
CA THR A 429 30.20 12.51 1.01
C THR A 429 28.78 12.38 0.46
N VAL A 430 28.24 13.49 -0.05
CA VAL A 430 26.85 13.60 -0.53
C VAL A 430 26.86 13.76 -2.06
N PRO A 431 25.98 13.07 -2.80
CA PRO A 431 25.74 13.39 -4.21
C PRO A 431 25.25 14.83 -4.34
N VAL A 432 25.98 15.64 -5.09
CA VAL A 432 25.66 17.03 -5.42
C VAL A 432 25.80 17.15 -6.92
N ALA A 433 24.74 16.78 -7.63
CA ALA A 433 24.68 16.92 -9.08
C ALA A 433 24.73 18.40 -9.48
N ALA A 434 25.44 18.68 -10.56
CA ALA A 434 25.47 19.98 -11.20
C ALA A 434 25.38 19.78 -12.70
N THR A 435 24.33 20.31 -13.31
CA THR A 435 24.11 20.17 -14.74
C THR A 435 23.76 21.51 -15.34
N GLY A 436 24.49 21.90 -16.40
CA GLY A 436 24.10 22.99 -17.27
C GLY A 436 22.92 22.56 -18.13
N LEU A 437 21.89 23.41 -18.20
CA LEU A 437 20.73 23.19 -19.06
C LEU A 437 20.64 24.29 -20.11
N ASP A 438 20.25 23.90 -21.32
CA ASP A 438 19.93 24.85 -22.38
C ASP A 438 18.53 25.48 -22.19
N ALA A 439 18.14 26.36 -23.12
CA ALA A 439 16.87 27.08 -23.05
C ALA A 439 15.63 26.18 -23.12
N LEU A 440 15.80 24.92 -23.51
CA LEU A 440 14.75 23.92 -23.60
C LEU A 440 14.80 22.93 -22.43
N GLY A 441 15.70 23.12 -21.46
CA GLY A 441 15.88 22.21 -20.34
C GLY A 441 16.62 20.91 -20.70
N ASN A 442 17.18 20.80 -21.91
CA ASN A 442 18.04 19.69 -22.27
C ASN A 442 19.45 19.87 -21.68
N PRO A 443 20.29 18.80 -21.61
CA PRO A 443 21.69 18.96 -21.25
C PRO A 443 22.37 20.00 -22.16
N ALA A 444 23.03 20.98 -21.55
CA ALA A 444 23.76 22.00 -22.28
C ALA A 444 25.07 21.47 -22.87
N LYS A 445 25.61 22.18 -23.85
CA LYS A 445 26.93 21.91 -24.44
C LYS A 445 28.05 22.00 -23.41
N GLU A 446 27.98 22.95 -22.48
CA GLU A 446 28.98 23.16 -21.44
C GLU A 446 28.73 22.28 -20.22
N SER A 447 29.77 21.57 -19.76
CA SER A 447 29.74 20.88 -18.48
C SER A 447 29.68 21.87 -17.32
N ALA A 448 28.96 21.50 -16.26
CA ALA A 448 28.96 22.29 -15.04
C ALA A 448 30.20 21.99 -14.17
N SER A 449 30.69 23.01 -13.49
CA SER A 449 31.72 22.90 -12.45
C SER A 449 31.23 23.55 -11.16
N VAL A 450 31.55 22.96 -10.01
CA VAL A 450 31.12 23.49 -8.70
C VAL A 450 32.33 23.91 -7.87
N GLU A 451 32.26 25.12 -7.32
CA GLU A 451 33.21 25.66 -6.36
C GLU A 451 32.59 25.72 -4.96
N VAL A 452 33.34 25.26 -3.95
CA VAL A 452 32.94 25.35 -2.54
C VAL A 452 33.50 26.64 -1.94
N VAL A 453 32.64 27.47 -1.38
CA VAL A 453 33.01 28.78 -0.82
C VAL A 453 32.55 28.88 0.65
N PRO A 454 33.47 29.04 1.62
CA PRO A 454 34.92 28.94 1.48
C PRO A 454 35.40 27.48 1.30
N ARG A 455 36.55 27.30 0.62
CA ARG A 455 37.11 25.99 0.23
C ARG A 455 37.46 25.07 1.41
N TRP A 456 37.55 25.59 2.63
CA TRP A 456 37.82 24.77 3.82
C TRP A 456 36.59 24.00 4.31
N LEU A 457 35.38 24.33 3.83
CA LEU A 457 34.17 23.58 4.15
C LEU A 457 34.20 22.18 3.54
N GLY A 458 34.81 22.02 2.37
CA GLY A 458 34.86 20.73 1.68
C GLY A 458 35.34 20.84 0.26
N THR A 459 35.29 19.71 -0.44
CA THR A 459 35.66 19.63 -1.85
C THR A 459 34.52 19.02 -2.65
N TRP A 460 34.27 19.57 -3.82
CA TRP A 460 33.39 18.94 -4.81
C TRP A 460 34.23 18.33 -5.92
N ARG A 461 33.96 17.07 -6.28
CA ARG A 461 34.54 16.36 -7.44
C ARG A 461 33.51 15.40 -8.01
N ASP A 462 33.39 15.37 -9.33
CA ASP A 462 32.61 14.38 -10.08
C ASP A 462 31.18 14.18 -9.54
N GLY A 463 30.46 15.28 -9.31
CA GLY A 463 29.08 15.24 -8.82
C GLY A 463 28.93 14.88 -7.33
N LYS A 464 30.02 14.86 -6.56
CA LYS A 464 30.00 14.56 -5.13
C LYS A 464 30.66 15.66 -4.32
N PHE A 465 30.01 16.08 -3.24
CA PHE A 465 30.58 16.98 -2.25
C PHE A 465 31.05 16.17 -1.03
N THR A 466 32.32 16.33 -0.65
CA THR A 466 32.88 15.78 0.59
C THR A 466 33.06 16.90 1.61
N ALA A 467 32.25 16.87 2.66
CA ALA A 467 32.30 17.79 3.78
C ALA A 467 33.58 17.58 4.60
N SER A 468 34.24 18.67 4.99
CA SER A 468 35.47 18.66 5.77
C SER A 468 35.30 19.22 7.18
N ARG A 469 34.90 20.49 7.32
CA ARG A 469 34.80 21.18 8.62
C ARG A 469 33.42 21.83 8.80
N PRO A 470 32.88 21.86 10.03
CA PRO A 470 31.63 22.56 10.33
C PRO A 470 31.70 24.05 9.95
N GLY A 471 30.57 24.59 9.48
CA GLY A 471 30.47 26.01 9.12
C GLY A 471 29.39 26.29 8.08
N PHE A 472 29.33 27.55 7.65
CA PHE A 472 28.38 28.05 6.66
C PHE A 472 29.11 28.59 5.43
N GLY A 473 28.53 28.35 4.26
CA GLY A 473 29.06 28.82 2.99
C GLY A 473 28.09 28.58 1.85
N ALA A 474 28.63 28.38 0.65
CA ALA A 474 27.87 28.12 -0.54
C ALA A 474 28.60 27.19 -1.51
N LEU A 475 27.81 26.47 -2.29
CA LEU A 475 28.21 25.77 -3.50
C LEU A 475 27.88 26.68 -4.69
N VAL A 476 28.87 26.98 -5.52
CA VAL A 476 28.72 27.85 -6.70
C VAL A 476 28.96 27.04 -7.96
N ALA A 477 27.89 26.70 -8.67
CA ALA A 477 27.96 25.97 -9.93
C ALA A 477 28.00 26.92 -11.13
N ARG A 478 28.79 26.57 -12.15
CA ARG A 478 28.93 27.31 -13.41
C ARG A 478 28.96 26.38 -14.61
N ALA A 479 28.17 26.70 -15.63
CA ALA A 479 28.24 26.10 -16.96
C ALA A 479 28.15 27.25 -17.98
N GLY A 480 29.21 27.46 -18.76
CA GLY A 480 29.31 28.64 -19.63
C GLY A 480 29.14 29.95 -18.84
N ARG A 481 28.10 30.73 -19.17
CA ARG A 481 27.75 31.99 -18.46
C ARG A 481 26.70 31.79 -17.37
N ALA A 482 26.04 30.64 -17.33
CA ALA A 482 25.03 30.35 -16.33
C ALA A 482 25.70 30.06 -14.98
N VAL A 483 25.14 30.64 -13.92
CA VAL A 483 25.64 30.51 -12.54
C VAL A 483 24.47 30.15 -11.63
N SER A 484 24.70 29.21 -10.72
CA SER A 484 23.75 28.86 -9.66
C SER A 484 24.49 28.78 -8.33
N VAL A 485 23.86 29.28 -7.27
CA VAL A 485 24.43 29.29 -5.91
C VAL A 485 23.46 28.58 -4.98
N ARG A 486 23.97 27.65 -4.17
CA ARG A 486 23.20 26.98 -3.12
C ARG A 486 23.88 27.17 -1.76
N PRO A 487 23.15 27.56 -0.71
CA PRO A 487 23.66 27.53 0.65
C PRO A 487 24.21 26.16 1.02
N LEU A 488 25.29 26.17 1.81
CA LEU A 488 25.97 24.99 2.33
C LEU A 488 26.14 25.17 3.84
N ARG A 489 25.58 24.25 4.62
CA ARG A 489 25.81 24.14 6.06
C ARG A 489 26.41 22.79 6.40
N ILE A 490 27.46 22.79 7.20
CA ILE A 490 28.04 21.57 7.77
C ILE A 490 27.89 21.63 9.29
N THR A 491 27.13 20.69 9.84
CA THR A 491 26.76 20.64 11.27
C THR A 491 27.37 19.41 11.95
N ASP A 492 28.04 19.60 13.08
CA ASP A 492 28.67 18.53 13.86
C ASP A 492 27.81 17.95 14.99
N ARG A 493 26.66 18.57 15.29
CA ARG A 493 25.71 18.10 16.31
C ARG A 493 24.29 17.98 15.79
N LEU A 494 23.72 16.79 15.91
CA LEU A 494 22.31 16.52 15.63
C LEU A 494 21.53 16.47 16.94
N ALA A 495 20.32 17.05 16.94
CA ALA A 495 19.36 16.88 18.02
C ALA A 495 18.61 15.55 17.89
N LYS A 496 18.33 15.11 16.65
CA LYS A 496 17.67 13.84 16.34
C LYS A 496 18.35 13.17 15.16
N LEU A 497 18.43 11.84 15.19
CA LEU A 497 18.81 11.00 14.07
C LEU A 497 17.69 9.97 13.89
N THR A 498 17.27 9.75 12.66
CA THR A 498 16.28 8.73 12.30
C THR A 498 16.85 7.85 11.19
N LEU A 499 16.38 6.61 11.17
CA LEU A 499 16.83 5.55 10.29
C LEU A 499 15.59 5.02 9.54
N SER A 500 15.70 4.89 8.22
CA SER A 500 14.60 4.49 7.33
C SER A 500 15.06 3.42 6.31
N PRO A 501 14.26 2.39 6.00
CA PRO A 501 12.93 2.13 6.56
C PRO A 501 13.00 1.71 8.02
N ALA A 502 11.93 1.99 8.77
CA ALA A 502 11.77 1.48 10.13
C ALA A 502 11.19 0.06 10.08
N ASP A 503 11.77 -0.79 10.90
CA ASP A 503 11.32 -2.13 11.25
C ASP A 503 11.07 -3.06 10.03
N PRO A 504 12.03 -3.20 9.08
CA PRO A 504 11.84 -4.03 7.90
C PRO A 504 11.84 -5.53 8.24
N ASP A 505 11.10 -6.30 7.44
CA ASP A 505 11.08 -7.76 7.50
C ASP A 505 11.73 -8.29 6.22
N LEU A 506 12.74 -9.15 6.37
CA LEU A 506 13.59 -9.64 5.29
C LEU A 506 13.58 -11.17 5.24
N ALA A 507 13.39 -11.71 4.04
CA ALA A 507 13.70 -13.11 3.78
C ALA A 507 15.20 -13.38 3.96
N ASN A 508 15.56 -14.63 4.19
CA ASN A 508 16.97 -15.04 4.26
C ASN A 508 17.72 -14.69 2.97
N GLY A 509 18.96 -14.23 3.10
CA GLY A 509 19.81 -13.75 2.01
C GLY A 509 19.41 -12.38 1.41
N ALA A 510 18.26 -11.82 1.79
CA ALA A 510 17.83 -10.50 1.29
C ALA A 510 18.69 -9.37 1.88
N ALA A 511 18.79 -8.26 1.16
CA ALA A 511 19.52 -7.08 1.59
C ALA A 511 18.60 -5.86 1.71
N GLN A 512 18.86 -5.03 2.71
CA GLN A 512 18.17 -3.77 2.97
C GLN A 512 19.18 -2.63 3.04
N GLN A 513 19.03 -1.63 2.18
CA GLN A 513 19.76 -0.37 2.32
C GLN A 513 19.01 0.54 3.29
N PHE A 514 19.69 1.01 4.33
CA PHE A 514 19.16 2.05 5.21
C PHE A 514 19.63 3.44 4.79
N SER A 515 18.75 4.41 4.98
CA SER A 515 19.03 5.83 4.88
C SER A 515 18.92 6.49 6.25
N LEU A 516 19.68 7.57 6.45
CA LEU A 516 19.64 8.35 7.68
C LEU A 516 19.20 9.78 7.38
N SER A 517 18.37 10.32 8.27
CA SER A 517 18.06 11.75 8.30
C SER A 517 18.32 12.29 9.70
N GLY A 518 19.00 13.43 9.77
CA GLY A 518 19.23 14.15 11.01
C GLY A 518 18.38 15.40 11.09
N SER A 519 18.24 15.97 12.29
CA SER A 519 17.81 17.35 12.46
C SER A 519 18.55 18.05 13.58
N THR A 520 18.67 19.38 13.48
CA THR A 520 19.22 20.25 14.54
C THR A 520 18.15 20.65 15.56
N SER A 521 18.56 21.30 16.65
CA SER A 521 17.66 21.71 17.74
C SER A 521 16.60 22.74 17.32
N ASP A 522 16.85 23.47 16.23
CA ASP A 522 15.90 24.41 15.60
C ASP A 522 14.95 23.71 14.60
N GLY A 523 15.05 22.39 14.45
CA GLY A 523 14.22 21.59 13.53
C GLY A 523 14.75 21.50 12.10
N THR A 524 15.86 22.15 11.75
CA THR A 524 16.43 22.08 10.39
C THR A 524 16.84 20.66 10.04
N ALA A 525 16.39 20.14 8.89
CA ALA A 525 16.74 18.81 8.40
C ALA A 525 18.19 18.78 7.89
N VAL A 526 18.92 17.70 8.21
CA VAL A 526 20.32 17.49 7.84
C VAL A 526 20.46 16.16 7.12
N GLN A 527 21.05 16.17 5.93
CA GLN A 527 21.34 14.97 5.16
C GLN A 527 22.54 14.23 5.74
N ILE A 528 22.33 12.96 6.11
CA ILE A 528 23.34 12.09 6.68
C ILE A 528 23.50 10.87 5.75
N PRO A 529 24.48 10.86 4.83
CA PRO A 529 24.80 9.65 4.08
C PRO A 529 25.16 8.50 5.02
N GLY A 530 24.77 7.27 4.70
CA GLY A 530 25.08 6.10 5.53
C GLY A 530 26.57 5.97 5.85
N ALA A 531 27.44 6.28 4.88
CA ALA A 531 28.91 6.27 5.06
C ALA A 531 29.46 7.31 6.06
N ALA A 532 28.66 8.30 6.45
CA ALA A 532 29.02 9.27 7.49
C ALA A 532 28.70 8.78 8.92
N ALA A 533 27.95 7.67 9.04
CA ALA A 533 27.58 7.09 10.30
C ALA A 533 28.47 5.89 10.66
N THR A 534 28.54 5.59 11.95
CA THR A 534 29.07 4.31 12.44
C THR A 534 27.91 3.34 12.62
N TRP A 535 27.99 2.18 11.96
CA TRP A 535 26.97 1.15 11.99
C TRP A 535 27.38 -0.03 12.86
N SER A 536 26.40 -0.67 13.50
CA SER A 536 26.58 -1.92 14.23
C SER A 536 25.30 -2.74 14.21
N THR A 537 25.46 -4.06 14.35
CA THR A 537 24.38 -5.04 14.58
C THR A 537 24.62 -5.77 15.90
N ASP A 538 23.56 -6.14 16.62
CA ASP A 538 23.64 -6.92 17.86
C ASP A 538 23.73 -8.44 17.62
N SER A 539 23.46 -8.93 16.40
CA SER A 539 23.56 -10.35 16.03
C SER A 539 24.11 -10.57 14.62
N GLY A 540 25.38 -11.00 14.54
CA GLY A 540 26.01 -11.38 13.27
C GLY A 540 25.47 -12.68 12.66
N ALA A 541 24.78 -13.51 13.46
CA ALA A 541 24.20 -14.79 13.00
C ALA A 541 22.95 -14.60 12.14
N LEU A 542 22.22 -13.50 12.32
CA LEU A 542 21.03 -13.14 11.54
C LEU A 542 21.36 -12.20 10.38
N GLY A 543 22.54 -11.60 10.34
CA GLY A 543 23.01 -10.81 9.21
C GLY A 543 24.12 -9.85 9.57
N THR A 544 24.62 -9.14 8.56
CA THR A 544 25.71 -8.17 8.71
C THR A 544 25.33 -6.82 8.13
N ILE A 545 25.90 -5.74 8.65
CA ILE A 545 25.72 -4.39 8.12
C ILE A 545 27.06 -3.79 7.72
N ASP A 546 27.13 -3.22 6.51
CA ASP A 546 28.33 -2.57 6.02
C ASP A 546 28.44 -1.10 6.45
N GLY A 547 29.59 -0.47 6.14
CA GLY A 547 29.84 0.93 6.50
C GLY A 547 28.96 1.94 5.74
N ALA A 548 28.23 1.54 4.70
CA ALA A 548 27.28 2.38 3.98
C ALA A 548 25.84 2.22 4.49
N GLY A 549 25.60 1.35 5.48
CA GLY A 549 24.28 1.08 6.03
C GLY A 549 23.47 0.05 5.26
N ARG A 550 24.12 -0.80 4.44
CA ARG A 550 23.46 -1.94 3.80
C ARG A 550 23.52 -3.15 4.71
N PHE A 551 22.36 -3.54 5.23
CA PHE A 551 22.21 -4.80 5.96
C PHE A 551 21.97 -5.95 4.97
N THR A 552 22.61 -7.09 5.19
CA THR A 552 22.39 -8.33 4.45
C THR A 552 22.02 -9.42 5.43
N ALA A 553 20.81 -9.95 5.32
CA ALA A 553 20.31 -11.05 6.12
C ALA A 553 21.13 -12.32 5.86
N ALA A 554 21.28 -13.16 6.89
CA ALA A 554 21.93 -14.45 6.75
C ALA A 554 21.15 -15.37 5.78
N GLU A 555 21.84 -16.31 5.13
CA GLU A 555 21.23 -17.32 4.25
C GLU A 555 20.32 -18.29 5.00
N ASN A 556 20.52 -18.42 6.33
CA ASN A 556 19.71 -19.24 7.21
C ASN A 556 19.58 -18.55 8.57
N GLY A 557 18.42 -18.72 9.21
CA GLY A 557 18.12 -18.15 10.52
C GLY A 557 16.71 -17.57 10.56
N THR A 558 16.15 -17.51 11.77
CA THR A 558 14.85 -16.87 12.01
C THR A 558 14.96 -16.09 13.31
N GLY A 559 14.65 -14.79 13.31
CA GLY A 559 14.67 -13.97 14.52
C GLY A 559 14.71 -12.47 14.29
N LEU A 560 14.96 -11.72 15.37
CA LEU A 560 15.11 -10.27 15.35
C LEU A 560 16.58 -9.87 15.52
N VAL A 561 16.99 -8.83 14.80
CA VAL A 561 18.32 -8.22 14.89
C VAL A 561 18.22 -6.70 14.90
N THR A 562 18.92 -6.05 15.82
CA THR A 562 18.92 -4.58 15.94
C THR A 562 20.07 -3.98 15.17
N VAL A 563 19.75 -3.12 14.21
CA VAL A 563 20.73 -2.27 13.53
C VAL A 563 20.77 -0.91 14.22
N THR A 564 21.97 -0.42 14.50
CA THR A 564 22.20 0.89 15.12
C THR A 564 23.14 1.74 14.27
N ALA A 565 22.78 3.01 14.08
CA ALA A 565 23.58 4.03 13.43
C ALA A 565 23.90 5.17 14.41
N LYS A 566 25.14 5.66 14.38
CA LYS A 566 25.58 6.83 15.15
C LYS A 566 26.19 7.88 14.24
N ALA A 567 25.69 9.11 14.31
CA ALA A 567 26.19 10.26 13.55
C ALA A 567 25.93 11.56 14.32
N GLY A 568 26.87 12.51 14.27
CA GLY A 568 26.69 13.85 14.86
C GLY A 568 26.32 13.87 16.35
N GLY A 569 26.77 12.87 17.13
CA GLY A 569 26.44 12.71 18.55
C GLY A 569 25.05 12.11 18.84
N ALA A 570 24.22 11.87 17.83
CA ALA A 570 22.92 11.22 17.95
C ALA A 570 22.99 9.73 17.55
N THR A 571 22.04 8.94 18.05
CA THR A 571 21.91 7.50 17.77
C THR A 571 20.51 7.23 17.22
N ALA A 572 20.42 6.36 16.21
CA ALA A 572 19.18 5.81 15.70
C ALA A 572 19.30 4.30 15.61
N SER A 573 18.23 3.58 15.91
CA SER A 573 18.19 2.12 15.83
C SER A 573 16.88 1.64 15.23
N THR A 574 16.89 0.47 14.61
CA THR A 574 15.70 -0.25 14.15
C THR A 574 15.91 -1.75 14.28
N THR A 575 14.82 -2.50 14.38
CA THR A 575 14.87 -3.95 14.49
C THR A 575 14.42 -4.59 13.18
N ILE A 576 15.24 -5.49 12.64
CA ILE A 576 14.96 -6.25 11.42
C ILE A 576 14.46 -7.64 11.80
N ALA A 577 13.35 -8.09 11.21
CA ALA A 577 12.95 -9.48 11.30
C ALA A 577 13.59 -10.24 10.13
N VAL A 578 14.39 -11.25 10.43
CA VAL A 578 15.10 -12.07 9.43
C VAL A 578 14.49 -13.46 9.40
N GLY A 579 14.19 -13.95 8.21
CA GLY A 579 13.62 -15.28 7.99
C GLY A 579 12.11 -15.29 8.24
N SER A 580 11.56 -16.48 8.50
CA SER A 580 10.13 -16.66 8.80
C SER A 580 9.90 -17.83 9.74
N ALA A 581 8.86 -17.73 10.56
CA ALA A 581 8.22 -18.90 11.17
C ALA A 581 7.28 -19.52 10.13
N SER A 582 7.11 -20.85 10.14
CA SER A 582 6.29 -21.55 9.16
C SER A 582 5.22 -22.41 9.81
N ALA A 583 3.99 -22.38 9.28
CA ALA A 583 2.95 -23.35 9.60
C ALA A 583 2.62 -24.21 8.37
N PRO A 584 2.61 -25.55 8.50
CA PRO A 584 2.31 -26.43 7.37
C PRO A 584 0.85 -26.30 6.94
N ILE A 585 0.62 -26.22 5.62
CA ILE A 585 -0.71 -26.22 4.98
C ILE A 585 -1.00 -27.58 4.36
N ASP A 586 -0.07 -28.10 3.55
CA ASP A 586 -0.16 -29.44 2.95
C ASP A 586 1.27 -29.96 2.65
N ASP A 587 1.53 -31.24 2.91
CA ASP A 587 2.86 -31.82 2.72
C ASP A 587 3.11 -32.33 1.29
N PHE A 588 2.06 -32.35 0.45
CA PHE A 588 2.02 -32.90 -0.91
C PHE A 588 2.33 -34.41 -1.00
N SER A 589 2.15 -35.17 0.07
CA SER A 589 2.43 -36.62 0.04
C SER A 589 1.34 -37.45 -0.65
N ASP A 590 0.11 -36.94 -0.76
CA ASP A 590 -1.02 -37.60 -1.41
C ASP A 590 -1.37 -36.95 -2.76
N PRO A 591 -0.95 -37.53 -3.91
CA PRO A 591 -1.29 -37.01 -5.24
C PRO A 591 -2.79 -37.09 -5.54
N THR A 592 -3.56 -37.91 -4.84
CA THR A 592 -5.01 -38.02 -5.08
C THR A 592 -5.77 -36.81 -4.57
N ALA A 593 -5.19 -36.01 -3.67
CA ALA A 593 -5.74 -34.77 -3.15
C ALA A 593 -5.65 -33.59 -4.13
N TRP A 594 -4.95 -33.75 -5.26
CA TRP A 594 -4.67 -32.69 -6.23
C TRP A 594 -5.23 -33.02 -7.62
N ASN A 595 -5.62 -31.99 -8.36
CA ASN A 595 -5.94 -32.07 -9.78
C ASN A 595 -4.75 -31.53 -10.58
N LEU A 596 -4.42 -32.19 -11.70
CA LEU A 596 -3.51 -31.65 -12.70
C LEU A 596 -4.32 -31.21 -13.92
N ARG A 597 -4.35 -29.91 -14.20
CA ARG A 597 -4.80 -29.38 -15.49
C ARG A 597 -3.58 -29.12 -16.36
N ASN A 598 -3.53 -29.79 -17.50
CA ASN A 598 -2.41 -29.74 -18.43
C ASN A 598 -2.83 -29.08 -19.75
N THR A 599 -2.24 -27.94 -20.08
CA THR A 599 -2.47 -27.21 -21.35
C THR A 599 -1.29 -27.31 -22.32
N THR A 600 -0.32 -28.17 -22.02
CA THR A 600 0.94 -28.27 -22.77
C THR A 600 0.82 -28.99 -24.12
N GLY A 601 -0.24 -29.80 -24.29
CA GLY A 601 -0.43 -30.64 -25.48
C GLY A 601 0.44 -31.91 -25.49
N LEU A 602 1.29 -32.12 -24.48
CA LEU A 602 2.11 -33.32 -24.28
C LEU A 602 1.76 -34.01 -22.95
N PRO A 603 2.13 -35.29 -22.76
CA PRO A 603 1.87 -35.99 -21.50
C PRO A 603 2.54 -35.32 -20.30
N ALA A 604 1.79 -35.20 -19.20
CA ALA A 604 2.29 -34.86 -17.89
C ALA A 604 1.52 -35.68 -16.84
N ALA A 605 2.20 -36.09 -15.78
CA ALA A 605 1.63 -36.94 -14.75
C ALA A 605 2.09 -36.52 -13.36
N VAL A 606 1.17 -36.61 -12.39
CA VAL A 606 1.48 -36.49 -10.96
C VAL A 606 1.51 -37.86 -10.32
N SER A 607 2.51 -38.12 -9.48
CA SER A 607 2.65 -39.38 -8.74
C SER A 607 3.24 -39.15 -7.35
N ALA A 608 3.12 -40.15 -6.46
CA ALA A 608 3.73 -40.10 -5.14
C ALA A 608 5.20 -40.52 -5.21
N ALA A 609 6.09 -39.70 -4.64
CA ALA A 609 7.51 -40.03 -4.48
C ALA A 609 7.83 -40.32 -3.00
N THR A 610 7.63 -41.57 -2.59
CA THR A 610 7.85 -42.03 -1.21
C THR A 610 9.32 -41.85 -0.78
N GLY A 611 9.54 -41.30 0.41
CA GLY A 611 10.86 -41.05 0.97
C GLY A 611 11.66 -39.91 0.30
N VAL A 612 11.13 -39.28 -0.76
CA VAL A 612 11.75 -38.10 -1.37
C VAL A 612 11.18 -36.86 -0.71
N VAL A 613 11.91 -36.30 0.26
CA VAL A 613 11.44 -35.16 1.07
C VAL A 613 12.50 -34.06 1.17
N PRO A 614 12.09 -32.80 1.41
CA PRO A 614 13.03 -31.71 1.63
C PRO A 614 13.82 -31.89 2.94
N PRO A 615 14.98 -31.20 3.09
CA PRO A 615 15.78 -31.26 4.30
C PRO A 615 14.94 -30.95 5.55
N GLY A 616 15.02 -31.80 6.57
CA GLY A 616 14.32 -31.61 7.85
C GLY A 616 12.83 -31.96 7.85
N SER A 617 12.24 -32.41 6.73
CA SER A 617 10.85 -32.83 6.67
C SER A 617 10.62 -34.24 7.24
N SER A 618 9.51 -34.41 7.96
CA SER A 618 9.01 -35.70 8.45
C SER A 618 7.89 -36.28 7.60
N ALA A 619 7.56 -35.66 6.45
CA ALA A 619 6.52 -36.15 5.55
C ALA A 619 6.87 -37.56 5.01
N PRO A 620 5.87 -38.38 4.63
CA PRO A 620 6.14 -39.70 4.07
C PRO A 620 6.68 -39.66 2.62
N GLY A 621 6.58 -38.52 1.93
CA GLY A 621 7.05 -38.33 0.56
C GLY A 621 6.74 -36.94 0.00
N SER A 622 6.79 -36.79 -1.31
CA SER A 622 6.41 -35.58 -2.05
C SER A 622 5.56 -35.90 -3.28
N LEU A 623 4.97 -34.87 -3.89
CA LEU A 623 4.27 -34.99 -5.17
C LEU A 623 5.29 -34.79 -6.29
N GLN A 624 5.49 -35.82 -7.09
CA GLN A 624 6.34 -35.77 -8.27
C GLN A 624 5.50 -35.39 -9.49
N LEU A 625 5.97 -34.40 -10.25
CA LEU A 625 5.43 -33.96 -11.52
C LEU A 625 6.41 -34.32 -12.63
N ASP A 626 6.07 -35.34 -13.41
CA ASP A 626 6.76 -35.67 -14.66
C ASP A 626 6.10 -34.92 -15.80
N TYR A 627 6.89 -34.22 -16.60
CA TYR A 627 6.33 -33.37 -17.64
C TYR A 627 7.18 -33.31 -18.90
N SER A 628 6.49 -32.97 -19.99
CA SER A 628 7.09 -32.48 -21.21
C SER A 628 6.24 -31.33 -21.74
N MET A 629 6.89 -30.27 -22.18
CA MET A 629 6.31 -29.07 -22.72
C MET A 629 7.01 -28.79 -24.05
N PRO A 630 6.27 -28.73 -25.16
CA PRO A 630 6.87 -28.44 -26.45
C PRO A 630 7.30 -26.97 -26.50
N ALA A 631 8.35 -26.70 -27.27
CA ALA A 631 8.58 -25.36 -27.79
C ALA A 631 7.36 -24.93 -28.63
N GLY A 632 6.97 -23.66 -28.54
CA GLY A 632 5.86 -23.09 -29.30
C GLY A 632 5.27 -21.85 -28.64
N GLY A 633 4.57 -21.03 -29.44
CA GLY A 633 3.99 -19.78 -28.96
C GLY A 633 2.88 -19.98 -27.91
N GLY A 634 2.70 -18.97 -27.06
CA GLY A 634 1.69 -18.90 -26.00
C GLY A 634 2.05 -19.70 -24.74
N VAL A 635 1.45 -19.33 -23.62
CA VAL A 635 1.75 -19.91 -22.29
C VAL A 635 1.29 -21.37 -22.22
N LYS A 636 2.20 -22.29 -21.86
CA LYS A 636 1.89 -23.69 -21.57
C LYS A 636 1.93 -23.89 -20.06
N GLN A 637 0.87 -24.47 -19.50
CA GLN A 637 0.64 -24.50 -18.06
C GLN A 637 0.44 -25.92 -17.55
N LEU A 638 0.99 -26.19 -16.38
CA LEU A 638 0.68 -27.35 -15.55
C LEU A 638 0.17 -26.83 -14.21
N VAL A 639 -1.15 -26.80 -14.09
CA VAL A 639 -1.84 -26.22 -12.94
C VAL A 639 -2.20 -27.34 -11.96
N LEU A 640 -1.63 -27.27 -10.77
CA LEU A 640 -1.96 -28.11 -9.63
C LEU A 640 -2.99 -27.39 -8.75
N SER A 641 -4.23 -27.87 -8.72
CA SER A 641 -5.28 -27.31 -7.85
C SER A 641 -5.73 -28.31 -6.79
N PRO A 642 -5.95 -27.87 -5.54
CA PRO A 642 -6.35 -28.79 -4.48
C PRO A 642 -7.82 -29.20 -4.65
N LYS A 643 -8.14 -30.46 -4.37
CA LYS A 643 -9.53 -30.98 -4.36
C LYS A 643 -10.29 -30.61 -3.10
N LYS A 644 -9.56 -30.34 -2.01
CA LYS A 644 -10.08 -29.81 -0.75
C LYS A 644 -9.73 -28.33 -0.63
N THR A 645 -10.48 -27.58 0.16
CA THR A 645 -10.12 -26.20 0.48
C THR A 645 -8.86 -26.21 1.33
N LEU A 646 -7.82 -25.50 0.86
CA LEU A 646 -6.61 -25.21 1.62
C LEU A 646 -6.61 -23.73 1.99
N LEU A 647 -6.30 -23.43 3.25
CA LEU A 647 -6.32 -22.08 3.80
C LEU A 647 -4.93 -21.70 4.33
N ALA A 648 -4.50 -20.48 4.06
CA ALA A 648 -3.45 -19.80 4.78
C ALA A 648 -4.12 -18.81 5.74
N SER A 649 -4.18 -19.18 7.02
CA SER A 649 -4.86 -18.41 8.08
C SER A 649 -3.86 -17.58 8.87
N ALA A 650 -4.39 -16.63 9.65
CA ALA A 650 -3.64 -16.05 10.75
C ALA A 650 -3.10 -17.15 11.68
N ASP A 651 -1.94 -16.91 12.28
CA ASP A 651 -1.42 -17.82 13.31
C ASP A 651 -2.26 -17.73 14.59
N GLN A 652 -1.90 -18.54 15.59
CA GLN A 652 -2.57 -18.57 16.89
C GLN A 652 -2.52 -17.25 17.67
N ASN A 653 -1.74 -16.26 17.23
CA ASN A 653 -1.64 -14.93 17.84
C ASN A 653 -2.24 -13.85 16.92
N GLY A 654 -3.11 -14.24 15.97
CA GLY A 654 -3.78 -13.31 15.05
C GLY A 654 -2.85 -12.70 13.98
N LYS A 655 -1.63 -13.22 13.80
CA LYS A 655 -0.70 -12.69 12.80
C LYS A 655 -0.98 -13.28 11.42
N ASN A 656 -1.25 -12.43 10.44
CA ASN A 656 -1.40 -12.88 9.06
C ASN A 656 -0.08 -13.38 8.44
N PRO A 657 -0.14 -14.39 7.55
CA PRO A 657 0.98 -14.78 6.72
C PRO A 657 1.57 -13.59 5.94
N THR A 658 2.89 -13.45 5.99
CA THR A 658 3.66 -12.50 5.16
C THR A 658 4.16 -13.13 3.86
N GLY A 659 4.01 -14.45 3.72
CA GLY A 659 4.37 -15.18 2.53
C GLY A 659 3.81 -16.59 2.51
N ILE A 660 3.92 -17.24 1.36
CA ILE A 660 3.64 -18.66 1.18
C ILE A 660 4.92 -19.32 0.69
N GLY A 661 5.31 -20.40 1.35
CA GLY A 661 6.50 -21.18 1.04
C GLY A 661 6.13 -22.50 0.39
N LEU A 662 6.86 -22.89 -0.65
CA LEU A 662 6.76 -24.19 -1.29
C LEU A 662 8.16 -24.78 -1.50
N TRP A 663 8.41 -25.99 -1.01
CA TRP A 663 9.64 -26.70 -1.35
C TRP A 663 9.53 -27.27 -2.76
N VAL A 664 10.50 -26.93 -3.60
CA VAL A 664 10.61 -27.45 -4.95
C VAL A 664 11.96 -28.10 -5.13
N LYS A 665 11.95 -29.39 -5.47
CA LYS A 665 13.12 -30.12 -5.94
C LYS A 665 13.25 -29.83 -7.43
N GLY A 666 14.11 -28.88 -7.77
CA GLY A 666 14.30 -28.44 -9.14
C GLY A 666 15.02 -29.47 -9.99
N ASP A 667 14.72 -29.47 -11.28
CA ASP A 667 15.40 -30.22 -12.34
C ASP A 667 16.36 -29.35 -13.17
N GLY A 668 16.38 -28.04 -12.91
CA GLY A 668 17.23 -27.05 -13.55
C GLY A 668 16.79 -26.64 -14.96
N THR A 669 15.55 -26.92 -15.36
CA THR A 669 15.07 -26.63 -16.72
C THR A 669 14.74 -25.15 -16.95
N GLY A 670 14.54 -24.37 -15.88
CA GLY A 670 14.18 -22.96 -15.96
C GLY A 670 12.68 -22.70 -16.14
N ILE A 671 11.82 -23.70 -15.95
CA ILE A 671 10.36 -23.53 -15.94
C ILE A 671 9.94 -22.51 -14.87
N GLN A 672 8.97 -21.64 -15.17
CA GLN A 672 8.52 -20.62 -14.22
C GLN A 672 7.49 -21.19 -13.24
N LEU A 673 7.54 -20.73 -11.99
CA LEU A 673 6.55 -21.04 -10.96
C LEU A 673 5.70 -19.80 -10.69
N ALA A 674 4.38 -19.97 -10.71
CA ALA A 674 3.40 -18.98 -10.30
C ALA A 674 2.43 -19.59 -9.27
N GLU A 675 1.93 -18.78 -8.35
CA GLU A 675 0.98 -19.18 -7.32
C GLU A 675 -0.22 -18.22 -7.33
N SER A 676 -1.43 -18.77 -7.19
CA SER A 676 -2.67 -17.99 -7.20
C SER A 676 -3.51 -18.26 -5.96
N TYR A 677 -3.96 -17.17 -5.33
CA TYR A 677 -4.72 -17.18 -4.09
C TYR A 677 -6.00 -16.35 -4.25
N LEU A 678 -7.05 -16.77 -3.55
CA LEU A 678 -8.33 -16.09 -3.45
C LEU A 678 -8.50 -15.53 -2.04
N GLY A 679 -8.78 -14.23 -1.92
CA GLY A 679 -9.21 -13.60 -0.69
C GLY A 679 -10.66 -13.95 -0.33
N VAL A 680 -11.06 -13.65 0.90
CA VAL A 680 -12.45 -13.86 1.38
C VAL A 680 -13.47 -13.00 0.62
N ASP A 681 -13.03 -11.88 0.05
CA ASP A 681 -13.78 -10.98 -0.82
C ASP A 681 -13.88 -11.48 -2.28
N GLY A 682 -13.26 -12.63 -2.59
CA GLY A 682 -13.19 -13.19 -3.93
C GLY A 682 -12.11 -12.56 -4.83
N ALA A 683 -11.33 -11.60 -4.33
CA ALA A 683 -10.22 -11.02 -5.09
C ALA A 683 -9.13 -12.08 -5.32
N THR A 684 -8.61 -12.15 -6.55
CA THR A 684 -7.53 -13.06 -6.91
C THR A 684 -6.20 -12.33 -6.90
N THR A 685 -5.20 -12.88 -6.20
CA THR A 685 -3.81 -12.42 -6.24
C THR A 685 -2.96 -13.52 -6.86
N THR A 686 -2.19 -13.20 -7.89
CA THR A 686 -1.23 -14.12 -8.51
C THR A 686 0.18 -13.57 -8.36
N LEU A 687 1.07 -14.41 -7.81
CA LEU A 687 2.47 -14.08 -7.57
C LEU A 687 3.36 -15.00 -8.40
N TYR A 688 4.47 -14.45 -8.90
CA TYR A 688 5.44 -15.17 -9.72
C TYR A 688 6.74 -15.30 -8.92
N PRO A 689 6.85 -16.29 -8.03
CA PRO A 689 7.97 -16.33 -7.09
C PRO A 689 9.33 -16.57 -7.74
N THR A 690 9.45 -17.38 -8.80
CA THR A 690 10.77 -17.64 -9.43
C THR A 690 10.73 -18.47 -10.74
N SER A 691 11.91 -18.63 -11.37
CA SER A 691 12.19 -19.65 -12.42
C SER A 691 13.05 -20.78 -11.85
N VAL A 692 12.67 -22.03 -12.07
CA VAL A 692 13.30 -23.24 -11.50
C VAL A 692 14.58 -23.60 -12.25
N THR A 693 15.66 -22.85 -12.00
CA THR A 693 16.98 -23.01 -12.65
C THR A 693 17.98 -23.85 -11.84
N TRP A 694 17.61 -24.24 -10.62
CA TRP A 694 18.46 -25.04 -9.72
C TRP A 694 18.13 -26.53 -9.79
N ARG A 695 19.05 -27.35 -9.29
CA ARG A 695 18.82 -28.78 -9.03
C ARG A 695 18.72 -29.03 -7.54
N GLY A 696 17.87 -29.96 -7.12
CA GLY A 696 17.67 -30.30 -5.71
C GLY A 696 16.68 -29.38 -4.99
N TRP A 697 16.53 -29.56 -3.68
CA TRP A 697 15.51 -28.86 -2.89
C TRP A 697 15.86 -27.40 -2.61
N ARG A 698 14.90 -26.51 -2.87
CA ARG A 698 14.92 -25.10 -2.45
C ARG A 698 13.53 -24.71 -1.95
N LEU A 699 13.47 -23.95 -0.86
CA LEU A 699 12.25 -23.30 -0.44
C LEU A 699 12.04 -22.07 -1.31
N VAL A 700 11.00 -22.08 -2.11
CA VAL A 700 10.55 -20.93 -2.89
C VAL A 700 9.54 -20.18 -2.05
N VAL A 701 9.61 -18.85 -2.05
CA VAL A 701 8.74 -17.99 -1.24
C VAL A 701 8.03 -16.98 -2.14
N ALA A 702 6.71 -16.97 -2.07
CA ALA A 702 5.87 -15.91 -2.59
C ALA A 702 5.56 -14.92 -1.46
N THR A 703 6.09 -13.71 -1.52
CA THR A 703 5.80 -12.64 -0.53
C THR A 703 4.41 -12.09 -0.75
N LEU A 704 3.59 -12.00 0.30
CA LEU A 704 2.23 -11.49 0.22
C LEU A 704 2.20 -9.96 0.43
N PRO A 705 1.47 -9.20 -0.40
CA PRO A 705 1.28 -7.76 -0.19
C PRO A 705 0.51 -7.45 1.10
N PRO A 706 0.73 -6.27 1.71
CA PRO A 706 -0.12 -5.77 2.79
C PRO A 706 -1.53 -5.44 2.26
N GLY A 707 -2.54 -5.51 3.13
CA GLY A 707 -3.92 -5.15 2.79
C GLY A 707 -4.78 -6.30 2.24
N LEU A 708 -4.25 -7.53 2.18
CA LEU A 708 -4.99 -8.72 1.80
C LEU A 708 -5.94 -9.19 2.91
N ASN A 709 -7.10 -9.69 2.51
CA ASN A 709 -8.11 -10.22 3.42
C ASN A 709 -7.90 -11.73 3.64
N PHE A 710 -7.71 -12.14 4.90
CA PHE A 710 -7.44 -13.53 5.30
C PHE A 710 -8.68 -14.22 5.90
N PRO A 711 -8.74 -15.57 5.94
CA PRO A 711 -7.76 -16.53 5.41
C PRO A 711 -7.70 -16.51 3.88
N LEU A 712 -6.50 -16.67 3.32
CA LEU A 712 -6.35 -16.83 1.88
C LEU A 712 -6.64 -18.28 1.49
N ARG A 713 -7.52 -18.46 0.51
CA ARG A 713 -7.76 -19.76 -0.11
C ARG A 713 -6.76 -19.99 -1.22
N ILE A 714 -6.05 -21.12 -1.15
CA ILE A 714 -5.12 -21.51 -2.21
C ILE A 714 -5.92 -21.99 -3.43
N SER A 715 -5.79 -21.26 -4.55
CA SER A 715 -6.49 -21.58 -5.79
C SER A 715 -5.71 -22.64 -6.58
N PHE A 716 -4.44 -22.35 -6.88
CA PHE A 716 -3.56 -23.29 -7.57
C PHE A 716 -2.07 -22.92 -7.46
N VAL A 717 -1.21 -23.92 -7.69
CA VAL A 717 0.22 -23.79 -8.00
C VAL A 717 0.40 -24.08 -9.49
N ASP A 718 1.12 -23.24 -10.22
CA ASP A 718 1.24 -23.32 -11.68
C ASP A 718 2.70 -23.35 -12.12
N PHE A 719 3.03 -24.31 -12.97
CA PHE A 719 4.32 -24.40 -13.66
C PHE A 719 4.15 -24.03 -15.13
N LEU A 720 4.87 -22.99 -15.54
CA LEU A 720 4.66 -22.27 -16.78
C LEU A 720 5.88 -22.38 -17.68
N ALA A 721 5.69 -22.87 -18.90
CA ALA A 721 6.63 -22.63 -20.00
C ALA A 721 6.13 -21.46 -20.82
N ILE A 722 6.86 -20.36 -20.75
CA ILE A 722 6.51 -19.11 -21.43
C ILE A 722 7.43 -18.84 -22.63
N ASN A 723 8.70 -19.28 -22.60
CA ASN A 723 9.63 -19.12 -23.73
C ASN A 723 9.27 -20.08 -24.88
N PRO A 724 9.08 -19.61 -26.12
CA PRO A 724 8.59 -20.45 -27.22
C PRO A 724 9.68 -21.25 -27.90
N SER A 725 10.93 -20.87 -27.70
CA SER A 725 12.09 -21.48 -28.34
C SER A 725 12.65 -22.62 -27.49
N THR A 726 12.09 -22.83 -26.30
CA THR A 726 12.57 -23.80 -25.34
C THR A 726 11.52 -24.88 -25.14
N ALA A 727 11.88 -26.12 -25.42
CA ALA A 727 11.13 -27.27 -24.93
C ALA A 727 11.62 -27.61 -23.53
N TYR A 728 10.69 -27.95 -22.63
CA TYR A 728 11.01 -28.32 -21.25
C TYR A 728 10.58 -29.74 -21.01
N SER A 729 11.47 -30.60 -20.55
CA SER A 729 11.12 -31.94 -20.10
C SER A 729 11.90 -32.25 -18.84
N GLY A 730 11.23 -32.81 -17.85
CA GLY A 730 11.87 -33.07 -16.58
C GLY A 730 10.92 -33.66 -15.55
N THR A 731 11.43 -33.69 -14.32
CA THR A 731 10.76 -34.22 -13.15
C THR A 731 10.99 -33.26 -12.00
N LEU A 732 9.92 -32.66 -11.51
CA LEU A 732 9.92 -31.83 -10.32
C LEU A 732 9.32 -32.61 -9.15
N ASN A 733 9.78 -32.33 -7.93
CA ASN A 733 9.02 -32.71 -6.74
C ASN A 733 8.61 -31.45 -5.98
N VAL A 734 7.35 -31.39 -5.57
CA VAL A 734 6.83 -30.34 -4.70
C VAL A 734 6.44 -30.93 -3.34
N SER A 735 6.77 -30.21 -2.27
CA SER A 735 6.50 -30.65 -0.89
C SER A 735 6.34 -29.45 0.04
N GLY A 736 5.76 -29.70 1.22
CA GLY A 736 5.80 -28.77 2.35
C GLY A 736 5.31 -27.36 2.00
N LEU A 737 4.08 -27.26 1.50
CA LEU A 737 3.39 -25.99 1.34
C LEU A 737 3.08 -25.43 2.72
N GLN A 738 3.49 -24.19 2.96
CA GLN A 738 3.49 -23.61 4.29
C GLN A 738 3.15 -22.12 4.25
N ALA A 739 2.36 -21.68 5.21
CA ALA A 739 2.20 -20.26 5.51
C ALA A 739 3.47 -19.78 6.23
N LEU A 740 3.99 -18.62 5.81
CA LEU A 740 5.17 -17.99 6.40
C LEU A 740 4.75 -16.73 7.14
N TYR A 741 5.20 -16.62 8.38
CA TYR A 741 4.94 -15.50 9.25
C TYR A 741 6.26 -14.82 9.55
N SER A 742 6.24 -13.50 9.56
CA SER A 742 7.36 -12.72 10.07
C SER A 742 7.71 -13.20 11.48
N PRO A 743 8.99 -13.30 11.86
CA PRO A 743 9.39 -13.69 13.21
C PRO A 743 9.30 -12.54 14.22
N ARG A 744 8.89 -11.34 13.76
CA ARG A 744 8.61 -10.23 14.65
C ARG A 744 7.46 -10.59 15.58
N PRO A 745 7.66 -10.58 16.91
CA PRO A 745 6.57 -10.81 17.83
C PRO A 745 5.53 -9.70 17.65
N VAL A 746 4.26 -10.06 17.81
CA VAL A 746 3.25 -9.05 18.08
C VAL A 746 3.62 -8.46 19.43
N VAL A 747 4.03 -7.20 19.43
CA VAL A 747 4.37 -6.50 20.67
C VAL A 747 3.10 -5.81 21.10
N ALA A 748 2.48 -6.33 22.15
CA ALA A 748 1.44 -5.59 22.85
C ALA A 748 2.00 -4.22 23.25
N PRO A 749 1.22 -3.15 23.14
CA PRO A 749 1.61 -1.87 23.71
C PRO A 749 1.90 -2.08 25.21
N PRO A 750 2.85 -1.35 25.80
CA PRO A 750 3.06 -1.43 27.24
C PRO A 750 1.73 -1.12 27.94
N TYR A 751 1.29 -2.08 28.75
CA TYR A 751 0.11 -1.93 29.58
C TYR A 751 0.41 -0.97 30.73
N ASP A 752 -0.10 0.25 30.62
CA ASP A 752 -0.20 1.22 31.70
C ASP A 752 -1.69 1.39 31.99
N PRO A 753 -2.21 0.98 33.16
CA PRO A 753 -3.63 1.07 33.43
C PRO A 753 -4.13 2.52 33.35
N ILE A 754 -3.29 3.50 33.67
CA ILE A 754 -3.65 4.93 33.59
C ILE A 754 -2.41 5.73 33.14
N PRO A 755 -2.19 5.92 31.82
CA PRO A 755 -1.07 6.67 31.29
C PRO A 755 -1.21 8.19 31.51
N ARG A 756 -0.17 8.91 31.09
CA ARG A 756 -0.23 10.38 31.01
C ARG A 756 -1.18 10.82 29.90
N ASN A 757 -2.41 11.10 30.28
CA ASN A 757 -3.42 11.63 29.38
C ASN A 757 -3.22 13.09 28.99
N PRO A 758 -3.76 13.52 27.82
CA PRO A 758 -3.91 14.94 27.53
C PRO A 758 -4.72 15.64 28.61
N SER A 759 -4.51 16.95 28.79
CA SER A 759 -5.17 17.73 29.86
C SER A 759 -6.71 17.74 29.81
N TRP A 760 -7.30 17.40 28.65
CA TRP A 760 -8.74 17.32 28.47
C TRP A 760 -9.33 15.94 28.79
N LEU A 761 -8.51 14.88 28.93
CA LEU A 761 -8.92 13.53 29.29
C LEU A 761 -8.42 13.21 30.70
N ARG A 762 -9.32 12.90 31.63
CA ARG A 762 -8.94 12.69 33.02
C ARG A 762 -9.64 11.48 33.63
N TYR A 763 -8.83 10.52 34.07
CA TYR A 763 -9.28 9.50 35.02
C TYR A 763 -9.62 10.15 36.37
N THR A 764 -10.71 9.69 36.98
CA THR A 764 -11.09 10.07 38.35
C THR A 764 -11.54 8.86 39.13
N GLU A 765 -11.22 8.88 40.42
CA GLU A 765 -11.54 7.84 41.38
C GLU A 765 -13.00 7.85 41.84
N ASN A 766 -13.65 8.99 41.66
CA ASN A 766 -14.98 9.25 42.18
C ASN A 766 -15.86 9.86 41.10
N ALA A 767 -16.90 9.14 40.67
CA ALA A 767 -17.89 9.67 39.74
C ALA A 767 -18.64 10.90 40.30
N ALA A 768 -18.63 11.12 41.63
CA ALA A 768 -19.15 12.35 42.22
C ALA A 768 -18.33 13.60 41.87
N GLU A 769 -17.10 13.45 41.37
CA GLU A 769 -16.26 14.55 40.87
C GLU A 769 -16.51 14.88 39.40
N PHE A 770 -17.40 14.16 38.70
CA PHE A 770 -17.83 14.54 37.37
C PHE A 770 -18.44 15.94 37.32
N ASP A 771 -18.30 16.58 36.17
CA ASP A 771 -18.84 17.90 35.97
C ASP A 771 -20.37 17.82 35.85
N ARG A 772 -21.08 18.65 36.61
CA ARG A 772 -22.55 18.67 36.64
C ARG A 772 -23.18 19.20 35.35
N THR A 773 -22.39 19.86 34.52
CA THR A 773 -22.82 20.35 33.20
C THR A 773 -22.62 19.31 32.10
N GLY A 774 -21.88 18.22 32.38
CA GLY A 774 -21.62 17.17 31.41
C GLY A 774 -22.71 16.11 31.32
N SER A 775 -22.69 15.35 30.23
CA SER A 775 -23.51 14.15 30.01
C SER A 775 -22.66 12.90 30.17
N THR A 776 -23.23 11.85 30.75
CA THR A 776 -22.49 10.62 31.08
C THR A 776 -23.00 9.46 30.24
N VAL A 777 -22.07 8.72 29.63
CA VAL A 777 -22.33 7.46 28.91
C VAL A 777 -21.82 6.31 29.77
N LEU A 778 -22.62 5.25 29.90
CA LEU A 778 -22.17 3.98 30.47
C LEU A 778 -21.66 3.08 29.34
N VAL A 779 -20.49 2.49 29.52
CA VAL A 779 -19.89 1.54 28.57
C VAL A 779 -19.50 0.24 29.27
N GLY A 780 -19.51 -0.86 28.53
CA GLY A 780 -19.08 -2.18 29.00
C GLY A 780 -19.26 -3.22 27.90
N ASP A 781 -18.64 -4.39 28.08
CA ASP A 781 -18.54 -5.41 27.05
C ASP A 781 -18.42 -6.83 27.59
N ASP A 782 -18.41 -7.83 26.70
CA ASP A 782 -17.99 -9.20 26.97
C ASP A 782 -18.81 -9.88 28.08
N ALA A 783 -20.13 -9.77 28.01
CA ALA A 783 -21.02 -10.43 28.97
C ALA A 783 -21.24 -11.92 28.64
N HIS A 784 -21.19 -12.33 27.37
CA HIS A 784 -21.41 -13.73 26.95
C HIS A 784 -22.67 -14.36 27.56
N LEU A 785 -23.78 -13.63 27.54
CA LEU A 785 -25.04 -14.06 28.13
C LEU A 785 -25.65 -15.23 27.35
N LEU A 786 -26.08 -16.24 28.11
CA LEU A 786 -26.85 -17.37 27.62
C LEU A 786 -28.22 -17.40 28.32
N ALA A 787 -29.30 -17.37 27.55
CA ALA A 787 -30.68 -17.52 28.03
C ALA A 787 -30.89 -18.87 28.74
N SER A 788 -30.07 -19.87 28.39
CA SER A 788 -30.06 -21.19 29.03
C SER A 788 -29.34 -21.22 30.38
N ASP A 789 -28.55 -20.18 30.72
CA ASP A 789 -27.79 -20.06 31.97
C ASP A 789 -28.02 -18.69 32.66
N PRO A 790 -29.24 -18.42 33.16
CA PRO A 790 -29.56 -17.16 33.82
C PRO A 790 -28.89 -16.97 35.19
N GLY A 791 -28.26 -18.01 35.76
CA GLY A 791 -27.52 -17.96 37.03
C GLY A 791 -26.01 -17.69 36.86
N SER A 792 -25.56 -17.45 35.62
CA SER A 792 -24.17 -17.12 35.31
C SER A 792 -23.69 -15.85 36.02
N ALA A 793 -22.38 -15.77 36.25
CA ALA A 793 -21.72 -14.60 36.82
C ALA A 793 -22.04 -13.35 36.00
N SER A 794 -22.02 -13.43 34.67
CA SER A 794 -22.39 -12.33 33.79
C SER A 794 -23.82 -11.85 34.01
N SER A 795 -24.80 -12.77 34.09
CA SER A 795 -26.19 -12.43 34.39
C SER A 795 -26.32 -11.66 35.71
N HIS A 796 -25.59 -12.10 36.76
CA HIS A 796 -25.56 -11.43 38.06
C HIS A 796 -24.80 -10.09 38.04
N VAL A 797 -23.71 -9.98 37.27
CA VAL A 797 -22.96 -8.73 37.07
C VAL A 797 -23.88 -7.68 36.45
N LEU A 798 -24.61 -8.03 35.39
CA LEU A 798 -25.58 -7.14 34.75
C LEU A 798 -26.69 -6.72 35.74
N ASP A 799 -27.20 -7.64 36.57
CA ASP A 799 -28.18 -7.29 37.62
C ASP A 799 -27.59 -6.33 38.67
N ALA A 800 -26.32 -6.51 39.06
CA ALA A 800 -25.64 -5.61 39.98
C ALA A 800 -25.41 -4.21 39.37
N VAL A 801 -25.06 -4.13 38.08
CA VAL A 801 -24.94 -2.85 37.34
C VAL A 801 -26.29 -2.13 37.30
N LYS A 802 -27.36 -2.85 36.97
CA LYS A 802 -28.73 -2.33 36.98
C LYS A 802 -29.08 -1.71 38.35
N ASP A 803 -28.84 -2.43 39.43
CA ASP A 803 -29.15 -1.96 40.79
C ASP A 803 -28.25 -0.80 41.23
N ARG A 804 -27.05 -0.69 40.65
CA ARG A 804 -26.10 0.39 40.90
C ARG A 804 -26.51 1.71 40.27
N ILE A 805 -27.07 1.71 39.05
CA ILE A 805 -27.40 2.93 38.29
C ILE A 805 -28.21 3.96 39.10
N PRO A 806 -29.32 3.61 39.80
CA PRO A 806 -30.09 4.57 40.59
C PRO A 806 -29.31 5.18 41.77
N ALA A 807 -28.32 4.46 42.29
CA ALA A 807 -27.49 4.88 43.42
C ALA A 807 -26.30 5.78 43.00
N LEU A 808 -26.05 5.94 41.70
CA LEU A 808 -25.01 6.85 41.21
C LEU A 808 -25.35 8.33 41.52
N PRO A 809 -24.33 9.17 41.79
CA PRO A 809 -24.49 10.63 41.85
C PRO A 809 -25.19 11.17 40.60
N ALA A 810 -25.95 12.25 40.73
CA ALA A 810 -26.78 12.78 39.63
C ALA A 810 -25.99 13.04 38.33
N GLN A 811 -24.79 13.60 38.44
CA GLN A 811 -23.87 13.86 37.32
C GLN A 811 -23.25 12.60 36.70
N ALA A 812 -23.26 11.48 37.42
CA ALA A 812 -22.72 10.20 36.99
C ALA A 812 -23.81 9.23 36.48
N ARG A 813 -25.09 9.54 36.66
CA ARG A 813 -26.18 8.74 36.11
C ARG A 813 -26.14 8.81 34.58
N PRO A 814 -26.04 7.67 33.88
CA PRO A 814 -25.89 7.67 32.44
C PRO A 814 -27.15 8.16 31.75
N SER A 815 -26.98 8.95 30.69
CA SER A 815 -28.07 9.32 29.77
C SER A 815 -28.30 8.27 28.69
N VAL A 816 -27.29 7.43 28.43
CA VAL A 816 -27.30 6.35 27.45
C VAL A 816 -26.28 5.29 27.84
N VAL A 817 -26.56 4.04 27.46
CA VAL A 817 -25.66 2.89 27.58
C VAL A 817 -25.19 2.52 26.18
N GLN A 818 -23.88 2.38 26.00
CA GLN A 818 -23.28 1.83 24.80
C GLN A 818 -22.56 0.53 25.18
N ALA A 819 -23.19 -0.60 24.92
CA ALA A 819 -22.49 -1.88 24.98
C ALA A 819 -21.52 -2.00 23.79
N LEU A 820 -20.36 -2.63 24.02
CA LEU A 820 -19.25 -2.66 23.06
C LEU A 820 -19.16 -3.97 22.26
N GLY A 821 -20.22 -4.81 22.30
CA GLY A 821 -20.28 -6.14 21.69
C GLY A 821 -20.25 -7.32 22.67
N ASP A 822 -20.08 -8.53 22.13
CA ASP A 822 -20.08 -9.83 22.83
C ASP A 822 -21.05 -9.93 24.03
N MET A 823 -22.25 -9.35 23.90
CA MET A 823 -23.25 -9.29 24.97
C MET A 823 -23.92 -10.66 25.15
N PRO A 824 -24.43 -11.32 24.08
CA PRO A 824 -24.71 -12.76 24.05
C PRO A 824 -23.51 -13.58 23.54
N ASP A 825 -23.47 -14.87 23.90
CA ASP A 825 -22.30 -15.73 23.59
C ASP A 825 -22.28 -16.31 22.15
N ASP A 826 -23.42 -16.49 21.49
CA ASP A 826 -23.46 -17.33 20.28
C ASP A 826 -24.39 -16.88 19.14
N GLY A 827 -25.02 -15.71 19.24
CA GLY A 827 -25.85 -15.14 18.18
C GLY A 827 -27.18 -15.85 17.92
N GLN A 828 -27.57 -16.81 18.76
CA GLN A 828 -28.90 -17.41 18.67
C GLN A 828 -29.98 -16.39 19.06
N PRO A 829 -31.19 -16.45 18.46
CA PRO A 829 -32.25 -15.50 18.75
C PRO A 829 -32.68 -15.44 20.23
N ALA A 830 -32.56 -16.55 20.97
CA ALA A 830 -32.92 -16.59 22.39
C ALA A 830 -31.92 -15.80 23.25
N ASP A 831 -30.62 -15.97 22.97
CA ASP A 831 -29.54 -15.31 23.71
C ASP A 831 -29.46 -13.82 23.38
N LEU A 832 -29.64 -13.44 22.11
CA LEU A 832 -29.81 -12.04 21.69
C LEU A 832 -31.00 -11.37 22.39
N ALA A 833 -32.15 -12.05 22.49
CA ALA A 833 -33.33 -11.52 23.18
C ALA A 833 -33.10 -11.36 24.68
N TYR A 834 -32.37 -12.30 25.29
CA TYR A 834 -32.03 -12.25 26.72
C TYR A 834 -31.04 -11.13 27.04
N ALA A 835 -30.01 -10.94 26.21
CA ALA A 835 -29.10 -9.79 26.33
C ALA A 835 -29.86 -8.45 26.22
N LYS A 836 -30.78 -8.34 25.26
CA LYS A 836 -31.65 -7.18 25.11
C LYS A 836 -32.54 -6.93 26.33
N GLU A 837 -33.08 -7.98 26.95
CA GLU A 837 -33.86 -7.88 28.18
C GLU A 837 -33.01 -7.32 29.34
N LYS A 838 -31.79 -7.84 29.53
CA LYS A 838 -30.85 -7.40 30.57
C LYS A 838 -30.47 -5.93 30.39
N LEU A 839 -30.13 -5.50 29.18
CA LEU A 839 -29.83 -4.10 28.88
C LEU A 839 -31.06 -3.18 29.08
N ALA A 840 -32.25 -3.62 28.65
CA ALA A 840 -33.48 -2.87 28.87
C ALA A 840 -33.82 -2.67 30.35
N ALA A 841 -33.44 -3.62 31.21
CA ALA A 841 -33.67 -3.56 32.65
C ALA A 841 -32.91 -2.41 33.33
N PHE A 842 -31.86 -1.84 32.71
CA PHE A 842 -31.12 -0.69 33.23
C PHE A 842 -31.99 0.58 33.31
N GLY A 843 -33.10 0.64 32.57
CA GLY A 843 -34.02 1.77 32.58
C GLY A 843 -33.46 3.04 31.93
N VAL A 844 -32.41 2.90 31.12
CA VAL A 844 -31.72 3.96 30.38
C VAL A 844 -31.72 3.57 28.90
N PRO A 845 -31.83 4.52 27.94
CA PRO A 845 -31.66 4.19 26.51
C PRO A 845 -30.34 3.45 26.28
N PHE A 846 -30.36 2.43 25.42
CA PHE A 846 -29.19 1.61 25.17
C PHE A 846 -28.99 1.33 23.69
N HIS A 847 -27.74 1.12 23.34
CA HIS A 847 -27.28 0.62 22.06
C HIS A 847 -26.31 -0.54 22.31
N ASP A 848 -26.32 -1.50 21.40
CA ASP A 848 -25.37 -2.60 21.38
C ASP A 848 -24.64 -2.54 20.03
N MET A 849 -23.32 -2.74 20.04
CA MET A 849 -22.59 -2.94 18.79
C MET A 849 -22.41 -4.43 18.54
N VAL A 850 -22.18 -4.82 17.30
CA VAL A 850 -22.00 -6.23 16.99
C VAL A 850 -20.57 -6.66 17.32
N GLY A 851 -20.43 -7.74 18.09
CA GLY A 851 -19.17 -8.45 18.30
C GLY A 851 -19.13 -9.78 17.53
N ASN A 852 -18.00 -10.49 17.65
CA ASN A 852 -17.82 -11.75 16.94
C ASN A 852 -18.60 -12.91 17.56
N HIS A 853 -18.98 -12.83 18.85
CA HIS A 853 -19.81 -13.85 19.50
C HIS A 853 -21.28 -13.75 19.07
N GLU A 854 -21.79 -12.55 18.78
CA GLU A 854 -23.14 -12.32 18.22
C GLU A 854 -23.36 -12.97 16.85
N ILE A 855 -22.30 -13.40 16.16
CA ILE A 855 -22.35 -14.00 14.83
C ILE A 855 -21.79 -15.43 14.79
N SER A 856 -21.31 -15.97 15.91
CA SER A 856 -20.49 -17.19 15.92
C SER A 856 -21.25 -18.48 15.64
N GLN A 857 -22.50 -18.61 16.12
CA GLN A 857 -23.34 -19.81 15.92
C GLN A 857 -24.74 -19.50 15.38
N GLY A 858 -25.06 -18.23 15.14
CA GLY A 858 -26.31 -17.81 14.54
C GLY A 858 -26.54 -18.42 13.16
N ALA A 859 -27.75 -18.90 12.88
CA ALA A 859 -28.11 -19.42 11.56
C ALA A 859 -28.09 -18.35 10.43
N LEU A 860 -27.97 -17.07 10.80
CA LEU A 860 -27.84 -15.91 9.91
C LEU A 860 -26.73 -14.98 10.44
N PRO A 861 -25.95 -14.31 9.57
CA PRO A 861 -24.94 -13.34 9.99
C PRO A 861 -25.60 -12.09 10.62
N GLU A 862 -24.80 -11.08 10.96
CA GLU A 862 -25.22 -9.87 11.66
C GLU A 862 -26.35 -9.09 10.96
N ASN A 863 -26.45 -9.11 9.62
CA ASN A 863 -27.62 -8.59 8.88
C ASN A 863 -28.92 -9.37 9.09
N GLY A 864 -28.89 -10.45 9.86
CA GLY A 864 -30.01 -11.31 10.18
C GLY A 864 -30.47 -11.13 11.62
N ASN A 865 -30.00 -12.00 12.51
CA ASN A 865 -30.53 -12.12 13.87
C ASN A 865 -30.20 -10.91 14.74
N PHE A 866 -28.95 -10.45 14.68
CA PHE A 866 -28.50 -9.26 15.41
C PHE A 866 -29.29 -8.03 14.97
N ALA A 867 -29.30 -7.73 13.67
CA ALA A 867 -29.95 -6.51 13.18
C ALA A 867 -31.46 -6.44 13.46
N LYS A 868 -32.15 -7.58 13.48
CA LYS A 868 -33.56 -7.65 13.90
C LYS A 868 -33.78 -7.33 15.38
N THR A 869 -32.76 -7.57 16.20
CA THR A 869 -32.84 -7.43 17.66
C THR A 869 -32.34 -6.05 18.10
N PHE A 870 -31.18 -5.61 17.62
CA PHE A 870 -30.49 -4.40 18.07
C PHE A 870 -30.47 -3.25 17.04
N GLY A 871 -30.68 -3.53 15.74
CA GLY A 871 -30.74 -2.52 14.68
C GLY A 871 -29.52 -2.52 13.76
N ASP A 872 -29.11 -1.35 13.29
CA ASP A 872 -27.96 -1.22 12.39
C ASP A 872 -26.67 -1.72 13.09
N THR A 873 -25.76 -2.33 12.33
CA THR A 873 -24.48 -2.84 12.83
C THR A 873 -23.42 -1.75 12.94
N HIS A 874 -23.56 -0.69 12.14
CA HIS A 874 -22.83 0.57 12.29
C HIS A 874 -23.78 1.76 12.27
N TYR A 875 -23.56 2.71 13.17
CA TYR A 875 -24.47 3.84 13.39
C TYR A 875 -23.77 4.99 14.12
N ALA A 876 -24.41 6.16 14.12
CA ALA A 876 -23.90 7.32 14.84
C ALA A 876 -25.05 8.08 15.52
N TYR A 877 -24.80 8.61 16.72
CA TYR A 877 -25.80 9.36 17.48
C TYR A 877 -25.18 10.41 18.40
N ARG A 878 -26.03 11.30 18.94
CA ARG A 878 -25.67 12.34 19.91
C ARG A 878 -25.98 11.90 21.33
N ALA A 879 -24.98 11.95 22.19
CA ALA A 879 -25.13 11.77 23.63
C ALA A 879 -24.69 13.07 24.34
N GLY A 880 -25.63 14.01 24.52
CA GLY A 880 -25.32 15.34 25.02
C GLY A 880 -24.32 16.08 24.10
N ASP A 881 -23.18 16.48 24.65
CA ASP A 881 -22.09 17.16 23.95
C ASP A 881 -21.07 16.21 23.30
N THR A 882 -21.45 14.95 23.10
CA THR A 882 -20.63 13.93 22.45
C THR A 882 -21.28 13.41 21.17
N GLN A 883 -20.46 13.26 20.13
CA GLN A 883 -20.79 12.47 18.94
C GLN A 883 -20.28 11.05 19.14
N MET A 884 -21.18 10.07 19.24
CA MET A 884 -20.82 8.65 19.21
C MET A 884 -20.88 8.15 17.77
N ILE A 885 -19.85 7.44 17.33
CA ILE A 885 -19.76 6.77 16.03
C ILE A 885 -19.36 5.33 16.29
N VAL A 886 -20.22 4.39 15.91
CA VAL A 886 -20.05 2.95 16.14
C VAL A 886 -19.80 2.25 14.81
N THR A 887 -18.71 1.50 14.72
CA THR A 887 -18.32 0.71 13.53
C THR A 887 -18.43 -0.79 13.80
N ASP A 888 -18.70 -1.57 12.76
CA ASP A 888 -18.73 -3.02 12.78
C ASP A 888 -17.37 -3.59 12.38
N ASN A 889 -16.76 -4.40 13.23
CA ASN A 889 -15.59 -5.19 12.85
C ASN A 889 -15.68 -6.65 13.28
N ALA A 890 -16.89 -7.19 13.46
CA ALA A 890 -17.14 -8.54 13.98
C ALA A 890 -16.41 -9.66 13.21
N HIS A 891 -16.05 -9.47 11.94
CA HIS A 891 -15.23 -10.41 11.15
C HIS A 891 -13.72 -10.12 11.21
N GLY A 892 -13.26 -9.39 12.23
CA GLY A 892 -11.86 -9.07 12.50
C GLY A 892 -11.33 -7.78 11.86
N SER A 893 -12.13 -7.08 11.04
CA SER A 893 -11.81 -5.78 10.45
C SER A 893 -13.08 -5.13 9.88
N LEU A 894 -13.04 -3.83 9.56
CA LEU A 894 -14.21 -3.16 8.94
C LEU A 894 -14.43 -3.70 7.52
N ARG A 895 -13.35 -3.92 6.75
CA ARG A 895 -13.44 -4.42 5.37
C ARG A 895 -13.95 -5.86 5.31
N SER A 896 -13.59 -6.72 6.26
CA SER A 896 -14.12 -8.09 6.29
C SER A 896 -15.58 -8.13 6.76
N SER A 897 -16.03 -7.19 7.59
CA SER A 897 -17.44 -7.04 7.98
C SER A 897 -18.31 -6.40 6.87
N ASP A 898 -17.74 -5.69 5.90
CA ASP A 898 -18.50 -4.91 4.91
C ASP A 898 -19.55 -5.74 4.12
N ALA A 899 -19.32 -7.05 3.93
CA ALA A 899 -20.25 -7.93 3.21
C ALA A 899 -21.51 -8.28 4.01
N PHE A 900 -21.51 -8.06 5.32
CA PHE A 900 -22.52 -8.53 6.26
C PHE A 900 -23.22 -7.42 7.02
N GLN A 901 -22.71 -6.19 6.96
CA GLN A 901 -23.20 -5.02 7.69
C GLN A 901 -24.64 -4.58 7.33
N VAL A 902 -25.23 -3.80 8.24
CA VAL A 902 -26.49 -3.08 8.05
C VAL A 902 -26.31 -1.64 8.54
N PRO A 903 -26.61 -0.62 7.71
CA PRO A 903 -27.03 -0.69 6.31
C PRO A 903 -25.93 -1.19 5.37
N ALA A 904 -26.29 -1.85 4.26
CA ALA A 904 -25.31 -2.38 3.31
C ALA A 904 -24.58 -1.28 2.50
N GLU A 905 -23.55 -0.66 3.08
CA GLU A 905 -22.69 0.33 2.45
C GLU A 905 -21.26 0.32 3.03
N PRO A 906 -20.20 0.56 2.25
CA PRO A 906 -18.83 0.51 2.77
C PRO A 906 -18.59 1.43 3.99
N GLN A 907 -18.05 0.87 5.07
CA GLN A 907 -17.93 1.59 6.36
C GLN A 907 -16.96 2.77 6.32
N TYR A 908 -15.84 2.69 5.60
CA TYR A 908 -14.85 3.77 5.59
C TYR A 908 -15.38 5.09 5.00
N PRO A 909 -15.98 5.10 3.79
CA PRO A 909 -16.68 6.28 3.29
C PRO A 909 -17.76 6.79 4.25
N TRP A 910 -18.49 5.89 4.92
CA TRP A 910 -19.49 6.26 5.91
C TRP A 910 -18.88 6.94 7.14
N LEU A 911 -17.82 6.36 7.71
CA LEU A 911 -17.08 6.87 8.87
C LEU A 911 -16.52 8.28 8.60
N VAL A 912 -15.96 8.49 7.41
CA VAL A 912 -15.48 9.83 6.99
C VAL A 912 -16.62 10.86 6.99
N ARG A 913 -17.81 10.49 6.51
CA ARG A 913 -18.98 11.38 6.58
C ARG A 913 -19.36 11.68 8.02
N GLN A 914 -19.45 10.67 8.89
CA GLN A 914 -19.79 10.87 10.31
C GLN A 914 -18.77 11.76 11.04
N LEU A 915 -17.47 11.58 10.80
CA LEU A 915 -16.42 12.44 11.34
C LEU A 915 -16.54 13.87 10.83
N THR A 916 -16.78 14.04 9.52
CA THR A 916 -16.93 15.36 8.89
C THR A 916 -18.15 16.11 9.43
N ASP A 917 -19.25 15.41 9.65
CA ASP A 917 -20.51 15.97 10.13
C ASP A 917 -20.55 16.17 11.66
N ALA A 918 -19.53 15.72 12.39
CA ALA A 918 -19.46 15.79 13.84
C ALA A 918 -19.33 17.24 14.35
N THR A 919 -20.45 17.83 14.78
CA THR A 919 -20.46 19.18 15.38
C THR A 919 -20.23 19.24 16.89
N ALA A 920 -20.27 18.10 17.60
CA ALA A 920 -19.98 18.01 19.04
C ALA A 920 -18.50 18.29 19.38
N PRO A 921 -18.15 18.89 20.53
CA PRO A 921 -16.77 19.12 20.93
C PRO A 921 -15.98 17.82 21.17
N THR A 922 -16.66 16.74 21.59
CA THR A 922 -16.06 15.42 21.78
C THR A 922 -16.61 14.42 20.76
N VAL A 923 -15.73 13.61 20.19
CA VAL A 923 -16.07 12.51 19.28
C VAL A 923 -15.54 11.20 19.87
N LEU A 924 -16.44 10.24 20.07
CA LEU A 924 -16.12 8.88 20.49
C LEU A 924 -16.30 7.95 19.28
N VAL A 925 -15.24 7.25 18.91
CA VAL A 925 -15.27 6.24 17.84
C VAL A 925 -15.18 4.87 18.50
N ALA A 926 -16.28 4.13 18.50
CA ALA A 926 -16.40 2.84 19.18
C ALA A 926 -16.34 1.70 18.16
N THR A 927 -15.54 0.69 18.49
CA THR A 927 -15.32 -0.50 17.65
C THR A 927 -15.13 -1.70 18.58
N HIS A 928 -15.67 -2.86 18.24
CA HIS A 928 -15.65 -4.01 19.15
C HIS A 928 -14.21 -4.49 19.42
N MET A 929 -13.53 -5.05 18.41
CA MET A 929 -12.11 -5.45 18.58
C MET A 929 -11.17 -4.24 18.43
N PRO A 930 -10.16 -4.08 19.30
CA PRO A 930 -9.22 -2.99 19.19
C PRO A 930 -8.30 -3.08 17.97
N ALA A 931 -7.86 -1.93 17.47
CA ALA A 931 -6.86 -1.89 16.40
C ALA A 931 -5.56 -2.55 16.86
N TYR A 932 -5.18 -2.38 18.13
CA TYR A 932 -4.04 -3.01 18.78
C TYR A 932 -4.51 -3.49 20.16
N ASP A 933 -4.38 -4.79 20.44
CA ASP A 933 -4.77 -5.32 21.73
C ASP A 933 -3.86 -4.75 22.83
N PRO A 934 -4.41 -4.17 23.90
CA PRO A 934 -3.62 -3.63 25.01
C PRO A 934 -2.92 -4.69 25.88
N HIS A 935 -3.27 -5.97 25.75
CA HIS A 935 -2.78 -7.05 26.62
C HIS A 935 -1.62 -7.82 25.99
N PRO A 936 -0.71 -8.41 26.82
CA PRO A 936 0.48 -9.11 26.33
C PRO A 936 0.25 -10.26 25.34
N VAL A 937 -0.93 -10.89 25.33
CA VAL A 937 -1.26 -12.03 24.47
C VAL A 937 -1.53 -11.57 23.03
N ALA A 938 -2.16 -10.41 22.88
CA ALA A 938 -2.43 -9.72 21.64
C ALA A 938 -3.25 -10.52 20.59
N ASP A 939 -4.18 -11.35 21.05
CA ASP A 939 -5.07 -12.18 20.25
C ASP A 939 -6.45 -11.54 19.99
N SER A 940 -6.79 -10.45 20.68
CA SER A 940 -8.05 -9.71 20.55
C SER A 940 -7.86 -8.40 19.80
N GLN A 941 -7.55 -8.44 18.50
CA GLN A 941 -7.29 -7.24 17.69
C GLN A 941 -7.63 -7.40 16.21
N PHE A 942 -7.61 -6.29 15.47
CA PHE A 942 -7.75 -6.29 14.00
C PHE A 942 -6.82 -7.32 13.34
N SER A 943 -7.40 -8.14 12.47
CA SER A 943 -6.68 -9.20 11.74
C SER A 943 -5.75 -8.63 10.67
N ASP A 944 -6.14 -7.58 9.93
CA ASP A 944 -5.28 -6.88 8.98
C ASP A 944 -4.51 -5.73 9.64
N ARG A 945 -3.19 -5.91 9.79
CA ARG A 945 -2.30 -4.91 10.37
C ARG A 945 -2.13 -3.65 9.53
N TRP A 946 -2.30 -3.73 8.20
CA TRP A 946 -2.30 -2.55 7.34
C TRP A 946 -3.57 -1.73 7.59
N GLU A 947 -4.72 -2.39 7.61
CA GLU A 947 -5.99 -1.73 7.88
C GLU A 947 -6.02 -1.10 9.27
N ALA A 948 -5.57 -1.81 10.31
CA ALA A 948 -5.50 -1.28 11.67
C ALA A 948 -4.67 0.02 11.75
N ARG A 949 -3.53 0.07 11.03
CA ARG A 949 -2.72 1.28 10.90
C ARG A 949 -3.50 2.40 10.19
N MET A 950 -4.17 2.10 9.08
CA MET A 950 -4.95 3.09 8.33
C MET A 950 -6.15 3.60 9.12
N TYR A 951 -6.79 2.75 9.92
CA TYR A 951 -7.92 3.10 10.79
C TYR A 951 -7.50 4.11 11.87
N VAL A 952 -6.44 3.81 12.63
CA VAL A 952 -5.91 4.76 13.63
C VAL A 952 -5.38 6.03 12.95
N ARG A 953 -4.74 5.92 11.77
CA ARG A 953 -4.25 7.08 11.01
C ARG A 953 -5.37 7.99 10.53
N LEU A 954 -6.51 7.45 10.11
CA LEU A 954 -7.69 8.21 9.72
C LEU A 954 -8.19 9.08 10.88
N VAL A 955 -8.37 8.47 12.05
CA VAL A 955 -8.79 9.17 13.28
C VAL A 955 -7.75 10.20 13.72
N GLN A 956 -6.46 9.85 13.64
CA GLN A 956 -5.36 10.76 13.92
C GLN A 956 -5.37 11.99 13.01
N ARG A 957 -5.62 11.81 11.72
CA ARG A 957 -5.70 12.91 10.76
C ARG A 957 -6.89 13.82 11.05
N TYR A 958 -8.03 13.25 11.44
CA TYR A 958 -9.19 14.02 11.89
C TYR A 958 -8.82 14.89 13.11
N GLN A 959 -8.21 14.30 14.15
CA GLN A 959 -7.73 15.04 15.34
C GLN A 959 -6.76 16.17 14.98
N GLN A 960 -5.78 15.90 14.11
CA GLN A 960 -4.76 16.88 13.69
C GLN A 960 -5.35 18.05 12.90
N THR A 961 -6.41 17.82 12.13
CA THR A 961 -7.05 18.83 11.28
C THR A 961 -8.20 19.56 11.97
N HIS A 962 -8.67 19.06 13.12
CA HIS A 962 -9.75 19.64 13.90
C HIS A 962 -9.31 19.94 15.35
N PRO A 963 -8.39 20.89 15.58
CA PRO A 963 -7.80 21.15 16.90
C PRO A 963 -8.81 21.62 17.97
N GLY A 964 -10.04 21.97 17.59
CA GLY A 964 -11.14 22.28 18.51
C GLY A 964 -12.01 21.08 18.88
N LYS A 965 -11.66 19.87 18.42
CA LYS A 965 -12.33 18.61 18.71
C LYS A 965 -11.41 17.73 19.55
N HIS A 966 -11.97 17.05 20.54
CA HIS A 966 -11.29 15.97 21.24
C HIS A 966 -11.83 14.64 20.74
N VAL A 967 -10.93 13.72 20.43
CA VAL A 967 -11.27 12.43 19.83
C VAL A 967 -10.72 11.33 20.72
N LEU A 968 -11.58 10.36 21.03
CA LEU A 968 -11.24 9.20 21.85
C LEU A 968 -11.78 7.95 21.17
N MET A 969 -10.98 6.90 21.09
CA MET A 969 -11.42 5.60 20.57
C MET A 969 -11.87 4.70 21.73
N LEU A 970 -12.94 3.95 21.53
CA LEU A 970 -13.50 3.04 22.53
C LEU A 970 -13.50 1.61 21.99
N TYR A 971 -13.06 0.67 22.82
CA TYR A 971 -12.93 -0.74 22.45
C TYR A 971 -13.48 -1.68 23.52
N GLY A 972 -13.88 -2.85 23.04
CA GLY A 972 -14.27 -4.02 23.82
C GLY A 972 -13.31 -5.19 23.59
N HIS A 973 -13.82 -6.42 23.70
CA HIS A 973 -13.28 -7.74 23.34
C HIS A 973 -11.99 -8.19 24.04
N ALA A 974 -11.04 -7.28 24.22
CA ALA A 974 -9.75 -7.50 24.84
C ALA A 974 -9.92 -7.47 26.36
N ARG A 975 -10.31 -8.62 26.94
CA ARG A 975 -10.94 -8.68 28.27
C ARG A 975 -10.16 -8.03 29.41
N GLY A 976 -10.77 -6.99 30.00
CA GLY A 976 -10.19 -6.14 31.05
C GLY A 976 -10.31 -4.64 30.75
N PHE A 977 -9.79 -3.81 31.65
CA PHE A 977 -9.69 -2.35 31.44
C PHE A 977 -8.31 -1.95 30.93
N ALA A 978 -8.26 -1.05 29.94
CA ALA A 978 -7.03 -0.39 29.52
C ALA A 978 -7.26 1.07 29.09
N ASP A 979 -6.29 1.94 29.38
CA ASP A 979 -6.19 3.30 28.85
C ASP A 979 -4.86 3.44 28.10
N GLN A 980 -4.92 3.91 26.86
CA GLN A 980 -3.76 4.00 25.98
C GLN A 980 -3.73 5.28 25.18
N VAL A 981 -2.53 5.79 24.91
CA VAL A 981 -2.32 6.85 23.92
C VAL A 981 -1.26 6.38 22.93
N ILE A 982 -1.70 6.00 21.72
CA ILE A 982 -0.84 5.34 20.73
C ILE A 982 -0.84 6.04 19.38
N ASP A 983 0.25 5.90 18.65
CA ASP A 983 0.35 6.29 17.24
C ASP A 983 -0.26 5.21 16.30
N PRO A 984 -0.39 5.49 14.99
CA PRO A 984 -0.92 4.50 14.05
C PRO A 984 -0.12 3.22 13.90
N LEU A 985 1.10 3.14 14.44
CA LEU A 985 1.93 1.93 14.46
C LEU A 985 1.76 1.13 15.77
N GLY A 986 0.84 1.54 16.65
CA GLY A 986 0.59 0.89 17.94
C GLY A 986 1.62 1.25 19.01
N LYS A 987 2.47 2.26 18.78
CA LYS A 987 3.51 2.66 19.74
C LYS A 987 2.98 3.76 20.66
N PRO A 988 3.30 3.74 21.97
CA PRO A 988 2.95 4.83 22.88
C PRO A 988 3.48 6.17 22.37
N ALA A 989 2.62 7.17 22.31
CA ALA A 989 2.95 8.50 21.86
C ALA A 989 2.12 9.54 22.60
N SER A 990 2.70 10.71 22.92
CA SER A 990 1.88 11.82 23.41
C SER A 990 0.98 12.36 22.29
N PRO A 991 -0.15 13.02 22.60
CA PRO A 991 -0.98 13.64 21.56
C PRO A 991 -0.23 14.69 20.72
N ALA A 992 0.78 15.36 21.31
CA ALA A 992 1.66 16.28 20.60
C ALA A 992 2.57 15.57 19.58
N GLU A 993 2.86 14.30 19.76
CA GLU A 993 3.61 13.44 18.84
C GLU A 993 2.69 12.64 17.90
N GLY A 994 1.37 12.89 17.96
CA GLY A 994 0.36 12.22 17.15
C GLY A 994 -0.33 11.04 17.84
N GLY A 995 -0.16 10.84 19.14
CA GLY A 995 -0.90 9.82 19.88
C GLY A 995 -2.42 10.07 19.91
N ILE A 996 -3.19 8.99 19.84
CA ILE A 996 -4.65 8.99 19.93
C ILE A 996 -5.05 8.28 21.22
N PRO A 997 -5.80 8.94 22.12
CA PRO A 997 -6.35 8.29 23.31
C PRO A 997 -7.33 7.19 22.93
N GLN A 998 -7.28 6.08 23.68
CA GLN A 998 -8.10 4.89 23.50
C GLN A 998 -8.45 4.32 24.87
N LEU A 999 -9.71 3.92 25.08
CA LEU A 999 -10.14 3.21 26.29
C LEU A 999 -10.73 1.85 25.90
N THR A 1000 -10.34 0.81 26.62
CA THR A 1000 -10.92 -0.53 26.55
C THR A 1000 -11.70 -0.81 27.82
N PHE A 1001 -12.96 -1.21 27.70
CA PHE A 1001 -13.84 -1.60 28.81
C PHE A 1001 -14.45 -2.97 28.52
N ALA A 1002 -13.73 -4.04 28.85
CA ALA A 1002 -13.99 -5.35 28.27
C ALA A 1002 -14.25 -6.49 29.27
N ASP A 1003 -15.08 -6.30 30.30
CA ASP A 1003 -15.44 -7.44 31.15
C ASP A 1003 -16.71 -7.23 32.00
N LEU A 1004 -17.79 -7.88 31.59
CA LEU A 1004 -19.07 -7.93 32.32
C LEU A 1004 -19.41 -9.33 32.82
N GLY A 1005 -18.41 -10.14 33.19
CA GLY A 1005 -18.64 -11.41 33.88
C GLY A 1005 -17.87 -12.62 33.34
N MET A 1006 -16.80 -12.38 32.57
CA MET A 1006 -15.98 -13.41 31.95
C MET A 1006 -14.54 -13.31 32.46
N PRO A 1007 -13.76 -14.40 32.55
CA PRO A 1007 -12.40 -14.30 33.06
C PRO A 1007 -11.53 -13.33 32.22
N ALA A 1008 -11.07 -12.25 32.85
CA ALA A 1008 -10.19 -11.25 32.24
C ALA A 1008 -8.84 -11.81 31.78
N TYR A 1009 -8.24 -11.17 30.78
CA TYR A 1009 -6.87 -11.47 30.34
C TYR A 1009 -5.82 -10.77 31.20
N ALA A 1010 -6.16 -9.61 31.77
CA ALA A 1010 -5.28 -8.86 32.65
C ALA A 1010 -5.33 -9.38 34.10
N PRO A 1011 -4.25 -9.20 34.89
CA PRO A 1011 -4.30 -9.37 36.34
C PRO A 1011 -5.26 -8.35 37.01
N PRO A 1012 -5.85 -8.68 38.18
CA PRO A 1012 -6.77 -7.76 38.88
C PRO A 1012 -6.18 -6.42 39.32
N ASP A 1013 -4.88 -6.34 39.60
CA ASP A 1013 -4.16 -5.08 39.91
C ASP A 1013 -3.89 -4.22 38.67
N ARG A 1014 -4.37 -4.67 37.51
CA ARG A 1014 -4.13 -4.12 36.18
C ARG A 1014 -5.41 -4.21 35.35
N GLY A 1015 -6.55 -3.84 35.92
CA GLY A 1015 -7.81 -3.74 35.17
C GLY A 1015 -8.52 -5.06 34.89
N GLY A 1016 -8.00 -6.21 35.34
CA GLY A 1016 -8.64 -7.52 35.14
C GLY A 1016 -9.65 -7.89 36.23
N PHE A 1017 -10.81 -7.26 36.21
CA PHE A 1017 -11.92 -7.49 37.13
C PHE A 1017 -13.23 -7.10 36.44
N TYR A 1018 -14.38 -7.58 36.93
CA TYR A 1018 -15.69 -7.21 36.37
C TYR A 1018 -15.96 -5.73 36.57
N HIS A 1019 -16.24 -4.99 35.50
CA HIS A 1019 -16.34 -3.54 35.55
C HIS A 1019 -17.23 -2.95 34.46
N PHE A 1020 -17.66 -1.71 34.68
CA PHE A 1020 -18.23 -0.87 33.65
C PHE A 1020 -17.60 0.52 33.70
N GLY A 1021 -17.56 1.20 32.56
CA GLY A 1021 -17.07 2.56 32.44
C GLY A 1021 -18.18 3.59 32.58
N LEU A 1022 -17.88 4.71 33.22
CA LEU A 1022 -18.68 5.93 33.11
C LEU A 1022 -17.84 7.02 32.47
N ILE A 1023 -18.31 7.58 31.35
CA ILE A 1023 -17.61 8.62 30.60
C ILE A 1023 -18.45 9.90 30.62
N ASN A 1024 -18.01 10.90 31.39
CA ASN A 1024 -18.64 12.21 31.50
C ASN A 1024 -17.97 13.20 30.54
N THR A 1025 -18.78 13.81 29.68
CA THR A 1025 -18.33 14.75 28.65
C THR A 1025 -19.00 16.09 28.82
N THR A 1026 -18.21 17.17 28.84
CA THR A 1026 -18.71 18.53 29.08
C THR A 1026 -18.96 19.30 27.78
N PRO A 1027 -19.74 20.40 27.82
CA PRO A 1027 -19.90 21.30 26.67
C PRO A 1027 -18.60 21.92 26.15
N ARG A 1028 -17.52 21.88 26.94
CA ARG A 1028 -16.17 22.36 26.55
C ARG A 1028 -15.30 21.27 25.93
N GLY A 1029 -15.80 20.04 25.84
CA GLY A 1029 -15.04 18.89 25.35
C GLY A 1029 -14.12 18.24 26.39
N GLU A 1030 -14.14 18.68 27.66
CA GLU A 1030 -13.45 17.94 28.72
C GLU A 1030 -14.12 16.58 28.92
N VAL A 1031 -13.31 15.53 29.03
CA VAL A 1031 -13.71 14.14 29.24
C VAL A 1031 -13.18 13.68 30.59
N ARG A 1032 -14.06 13.21 31.46
CA ARG A 1032 -13.70 12.51 32.70
C ARG A 1032 -14.24 11.11 32.64
N PHE A 1033 -13.49 10.13 33.14
CA PHE A 1033 -13.99 8.77 33.21
C PHE A 1033 -13.64 8.08 34.54
N THR A 1034 -14.48 7.11 34.92
CA THR A 1034 -14.25 6.20 36.05
C THR A 1034 -14.34 4.75 35.55
N VAL A 1035 -13.67 3.85 36.25
CA VAL A 1035 -13.75 2.40 36.05
C VAL A 1035 -14.44 1.82 37.29
N GLU A 1036 -15.73 1.52 37.18
CA GLU A 1036 -16.55 1.09 38.33
C GLU A 1036 -16.50 -0.44 38.46
N PRO A 1037 -15.86 -1.01 39.49
CA PRO A 1037 -15.84 -2.45 39.69
C PRO A 1037 -17.21 -2.97 40.16
N VAL A 1038 -17.56 -4.18 39.76
CA VAL A 1038 -18.82 -4.83 40.14
C VAL A 1038 -18.58 -5.82 41.28
N LEU A 1039 -18.80 -5.34 42.51
CA LEU A 1039 -18.41 -6.02 43.73
C LEU A 1039 -19.61 -6.58 44.50
N ALA A 1040 -19.37 -7.66 45.24
CA ALA A 1040 -20.25 -8.18 46.28
C ALA A 1040 -19.85 -7.70 47.69
N GLY A 1041 -18.58 -7.31 47.90
CA GLY A 1041 -18.08 -6.84 49.19
C GLY A 1041 -16.67 -6.25 49.16
N ILE A 1042 -16.29 -5.51 50.21
CA ILE A 1042 -14.93 -4.98 50.42
C ILE A 1042 -14.46 -5.32 51.84
N THR A 1043 -13.17 -5.65 51.96
CA THR A 1043 -12.47 -5.78 53.26
C THR A 1043 -11.33 -4.77 53.35
N VAL A 1044 -11.22 -4.04 54.46
CA VAL A 1044 -10.13 -3.08 54.73
C VAL A 1044 -9.12 -3.67 55.70
N ALA A 1045 -7.84 -3.55 55.37
CA ALA A 1045 -6.72 -3.95 56.21
C ALA A 1045 -5.83 -2.74 56.57
N LEU A 1046 -5.44 -2.67 57.84
CA LEU A 1046 -4.48 -1.69 58.36
C LEU A 1046 -3.22 -2.43 58.83
N PRO A 1047 -2.00 -1.99 58.43
CA PRO A 1047 -0.75 -2.60 58.91
C PRO A 1047 -0.64 -2.62 60.44
N ALA A 1048 -1.12 -1.56 61.10
CA ALA A 1048 -1.26 -1.48 62.54
C ALA A 1048 -2.59 -0.80 62.92
N ALA A 1049 -3.36 -1.44 63.79
CA ALA A 1049 -4.56 -0.85 64.37
C ALA A 1049 -4.24 0.30 65.36
N THR A 1050 -2.97 0.45 65.78
CA THR A 1050 -2.51 1.52 66.67
C THR A 1050 -1.28 2.22 66.11
N MET A 1051 -1.33 3.55 66.05
CA MET A 1051 -0.28 4.42 65.52
C MET A 1051 0.23 5.40 66.58
N ARG A 1052 1.40 5.99 66.36
CA ARG A 1052 1.89 7.12 67.16
C ARG A 1052 1.72 8.43 66.37
N PRO A 1053 1.48 9.57 67.04
CA PRO A 1053 1.51 10.88 66.38
C PRO A 1053 2.77 11.06 65.51
N GLY A 1054 2.59 11.54 64.29
CA GLY A 1054 3.65 11.75 63.30
C GLY A 1054 4.07 10.50 62.51
N THR A 1055 3.47 9.34 62.76
CA THR A 1055 3.71 8.12 61.95
C THR A 1055 2.71 8.00 60.80
N ALA A 1056 3.10 7.25 59.77
CA ALA A 1056 2.27 6.99 58.60
C ALA A 1056 2.27 5.49 58.27
N GLN A 1057 1.15 5.02 57.73
CA GLN A 1057 0.98 3.67 57.18
C GLN A 1057 0.06 3.74 55.95
N THR A 1058 0.06 2.72 55.12
CA THR A 1058 -0.87 2.63 53.98
C THR A 1058 -1.96 1.62 54.31
N ALA A 1059 -3.21 2.06 54.31
CA ALA A 1059 -4.35 1.16 54.36
C ALA A 1059 -4.51 0.47 53.01
N THR A 1060 -4.84 -0.81 53.01
CA THR A 1060 -5.12 -1.58 51.79
C THR A 1060 -6.53 -2.13 51.85
N ALA A 1061 -7.16 -2.31 50.70
CA ALA A 1061 -8.48 -2.94 50.63
C ALA A 1061 -8.55 -3.98 49.53
N THR A 1062 -9.39 -4.98 49.76
CA THR A 1062 -9.61 -6.11 48.85
C THR A 1062 -11.10 -6.22 48.58
N GLY A 1063 -11.47 -6.22 47.30
CA GLY A 1063 -12.81 -6.46 46.81
C GLY A 1063 -13.05 -7.95 46.59
N ALA A 1064 -14.29 -8.38 46.83
CA ALA A 1064 -14.84 -9.62 46.31
C ALA A 1064 -15.82 -9.25 45.20
N GLU A 1065 -15.59 -9.78 43.99
CA GLU A 1065 -16.42 -9.55 42.81
C GLU A 1065 -17.76 -10.28 42.93
N VAL A 1066 -18.73 -9.89 42.11
CA VAL A 1066 -19.97 -10.66 41.96
C VAL A 1066 -19.65 -12.01 41.30
N GLY A 1067 -20.17 -13.11 41.86
CA GLY A 1067 -20.04 -14.45 41.26
C GLY A 1067 -21.38 -14.99 40.74
N GLY A 1068 -21.35 -16.17 40.15
CA GLY A 1068 -22.54 -16.91 39.71
C GLY A 1068 -22.36 -18.42 39.83
N ASP A 1069 -23.32 -19.16 39.29
CA ASP A 1069 -23.35 -20.62 39.36
C ASP A 1069 -22.20 -21.25 38.55
N ASN A 1070 -21.74 -20.54 37.50
CA ASN A 1070 -20.65 -20.98 36.62
C ASN A 1070 -19.26 -20.52 37.08
N LEU A 1071 -19.15 -19.41 37.82
CA LEU A 1071 -17.88 -18.82 38.27
C LEU A 1071 -17.98 -18.30 39.72
N PRO A 1072 -17.10 -18.74 40.63
CA PRO A 1072 -17.09 -18.22 41.99
C PRO A 1072 -16.62 -16.75 42.04
N PRO A 1073 -16.97 -15.99 43.10
CA PRO A 1073 -16.44 -14.64 43.33
C PRO A 1073 -14.91 -14.61 43.28
N ALA A 1074 -14.36 -13.78 42.38
CA ALA A 1074 -12.93 -13.48 42.33
C ALA A 1074 -12.58 -12.33 43.29
N SER A 1075 -11.29 -12.13 43.52
CA SER A 1075 -10.80 -11.10 44.44
C SER A 1075 -9.83 -10.16 43.74
N MET A 1076 -10.00 -8.86 43.99
CA MET A 1076 -9.22 -7.79 43.39
C MET A 1076 -8.75 -6.77 44.44
N PRO A 1077 -7.61 -6.10 44.23
CA PRO A 1077 -7.21 -4.97 45.07
C PRO A 1077 -8.10 -3.75 44.79
N ILE A 1078 -8.59 -3.07 45.82
CA ILE A 1078 -9.29 -1.78 45.67
C ILE A 1078 -8.22 -0.68 45.57
N ALA A 1079 -7.77 -0.45 44.34
CA ALA A 1079 -6.78 0.55 43.94
C ALA A 1079 -6.93 0.83 42.43
N ASP A 1080 -6.20 1.82 41.91
CA ASP A 1080 -6.08 2.07 40.47
C ASP A 1080 -5.85 0.76 39.69
N PRO A 1081 -6.57 0.53 38.57
CA PRO A 1081 -7.49 1.45 37.91
C PRO A 1081 -8.93 1.44 38.44
N ALA A 1082 -9.27 0.58 39.41
CA ALA A 1082 -10.62 0.55 39.95
C ALA A 1082 -10.94 1.82 40.75
N SER A 1083 -12.06 2.45 40.44
CA SER A 1083 -12.51 3.67 41.13
C SER A 1083 -12.58 3.44 42.63
N HIS A 1084 -11.90 4.26 43.45
CA HIS A 1084 -11.92 4.09 44.89
C HIS A 1084 -11.68 5.40 45.66
N VAL A 1085 -12.38 5.58 46.78
CA VAL A 1085 -12.23 6.80 47.61
C VAL A 1085 -11.98 6.45 49.05
N TRP A 1086 -10.79 6.80 49.54
CA TRP A 1086 -10.47 6.72 50.96
C TRP A 1086 -10.95 7.95 51.73
N SER A 1087 -11.46 7.73 52.94
CA SER A 1087 -11.91 8.79 53.84
C SER A 1087 -11.65 8.45 55.30
N SER A 1088 -11.54 9.49 56.14
CA SER A 1088 -11.41 9.37 57.59
C SER A 1088 -12.58 10.08 58.26
N THR A 1089 -13.16 9.45 59.28
CA THR A 1089 -14.20 10.09 60.10
C THR A 1089 -13.66 11.26 60.93
N ASP A 1090 -12.35 11.27 61.20
CA ASP A 1090 -11.68 12.36 61.91
C ASP A 1090 -10.26 12.59 61.36
N PRO A 1091 -10.10 13.44 60.33
CA PRO A 1091 -8.81 13.78 59.76
C PRO A 1091 -7.84 14.48 60.73
N TRP A 1092 -8.34 15.01 61.85
CA TRP A 1092 -7.48 15.58 62.89
C TRP A 1092 -6.82 14.50 63.75
N VAL A 1093 -7.46 13.33 63.93
CA VAL A 1093 -6.82 12.19 64.60
C VAL A 1093 -5.92 11.46 63.61
N ALA A 1094 -6.48 11.07 62.46
CA ALA A 1094 -5.74 10.43 61.39
C ALA A 1094 -6.30 10.85 60.03
N SER A 1095 -5.50 11.53 59.22
CA SER A 1095 -5.87 11.87 57.85
C SER A 1095 -5.56 10.69 56.93
N VAL A 1096 -6.36 10.47 55.90
CA VAL A 1096 -6.06 9.51 54.84
C VAL A 1096 -6.04 10.22 53.50
N ASP A 1097 -5.05 9.89 52.66
CA ASP A 1097 -5.01 10.34 51.27
C ASP A 1097 -6.07 9.59 50.45
N ALA A 1098 -6.90 10.34 49.72
CA ALA A 1098 -8.11 9.82 49.11
C ALA A 1098 -7.85 8.78 47.99
N GLY A 1099 -6.72 8.86 47.28
CA GLY A 1099 -6.37 7.96 46.18
C GLY A 1099 -5.29 6.93 46.52
N THR A 1100 -4.49 7.13 47.56
CA THR A 1100 -3.41 6.18 47.92
C THR A 1100 -3.69 5.37 49.18
N GLY A 1101 -4.71 5.71 49.94
CA GLY A 1101 -5.00 5.08 51.24
C GLY A 1101 -3.92 5.35 52.30
N LYS A 1102 -3.01 6.30 52.07
CA LYS A 1102 -1.95 6.65 53.02
C LYS A 1102 -2.55 7.36 54.24
N VAL A 1103 -2.52 6.70 55.39
CA VAL A 1103 -2.97 7.20 56.68
C VAL A 1103 -1.81 7.85 57.43
N VAL A 1104 -2.00 9.09 57.89
CA VAL A 1104 -1.05 9.83 58.73
C VAL A 1104 -1.71 10.13 60.06
N ALA A 1105 -1.08 9.68 61.15
CA ALA A 1105 -1.54 9.92 62.51
C ALA A 1105 -1.07 11.28 63.03
N HIS A 1106 -1.98 12.06 63.62
CA HIS A 1106 -1.72 13.44 64.05
C HIS A 1106 -1.86 13.61 65.56
N PHE A 1107 -3.04 13.34 66.11
CA PHE A 1107 -3.34 13.54 67.53
C PHE A 1107 -3.91 12.27 68.17
N PRO A 1108 -3.68 12.04 69.48
CA PRO A 1108 -4.26 10.90 70.18
C PRO A 1108 -5.79 10.85 70.06
N GLY A 1109 -6.33 9.68 69.77
CA GLY A 1109 -7.75 9.49 69.52
C GLY A 1109 -8.05 8.23 68.70
N THR A 1110 -9.29 8.06 68.26
CA THR A 1110 -9.69 6.98 67.37
C THR A 1110 -10.39 7.56 66.14
N ALA A 1111 -9.94 7.15 64.96
CA ALA A 1111 -10.60 7.45 63.69
C ALA A 1111 -10.98 6.16 62.98
N THR A 1112 -12.02 6.22 62.15
CA THR A 1112 -12.38 5.14 61.24
C THR A 1112 -11.90 5.51 59.85
N ILE A 1113 -11.07 4.66 59.27
CA ILE A 1113 -10.60 4.78 57.89
C ILE A 1113 -11.51 3.91 57.02
N SER A 1114 -12.13 4.51 56.01
CA SER A 1114 -13.08 3.86 55.11
C SER A 1114 -12.59 3.96 53.67
N THR A 1115 -12.92 2.96 52.86
CA THR A 1115 -12.85 3.08 51.40
C THR A 1115 -14.21 2.75 50.79
N ALA A 1116 -14.55 3.42 49.69
CA ALA A 1116 -15.72 3.14 48.88
C ALA A 1116 -15.32 2.90 47.42
N SER A 1117 -15.84 1.84 46.80
CA SER A 1117 -15.54 1.44 45.43
C SER A 1117 -16.71 0.63 44.88
N GLY A 1118 -17.11 0.85 43.62
CA GLY A 1118 -18.23 0.13 43.00
C GLY A 1118 -19.59 0.30 43.71
N GLY A 1119 -19.73 1.32 44.56
CA GLY A 1119 -20.90 1.52 45.40
C GLY A 1119 -20.93 0.74 46.72
N ILE A 1120 -19.89 -0.02 47.00
CA ILE A 1120 -19.69 -0.72 48.26
C ILE A 1120 -18.71 0.07 49.12
N ALA A 1121 -18.90 0.07 50.44
CA ALA A 1121 -17.98 0.70 51.38
C ALA A 1121 -17.63 -0.26 52.51
N ALA A 1122 -16.38 -0.20 52.95
CA ALA A 1122 -15.88 -0.92 54.11
C ALA A 1122 -14.94 -0.04 54.93
N SER A 1123 -14.70 -0.40 56.19
CA SER A 1123 -13.92 0.43 57.09
C SER A 1123 -13.15 -0.37 58.14
N ALA A 1124 -12.09 0.25 58.66
CA ALA A 1124 -11.29 -0.25 59.78
C ALA A 1124 -10.98 0.88 60.76
N LYS A 1125 -10.91 0.56 62.06
CA LYS A 1125 -10.58 1.54 63.10
C LYS A 1125 -9.07 1.66 63.29
N VAL A 1126 -8.59 2.89 63.41
CA VAL A 1126 -7.22 3.23 63.80
C VAL A 1126 -7.23 4.03 65.10
N THR A 1127 -6.40 3.64 66.05
CA THR A 1127 -6.18 4.37 67.31
C THR A 1127 -4.82 5.03 67.27
N VAL A 1128 -4.76 6.34 67.54
CA VAL A 1128 -3.51 7.07 67.73
C VAL A 1128 -3.27 7.19 69.23
N GLY A 1129 -2.13 6.65 69.69
CA GLY A 1129 -1.75 6.58 71.10
C GLY A 1129 -1.12 7.83 71.68
#